data_AF-A0A0F9T362-F1
#
_entry.id   AF-A0A0F9T362-F1
#
_cell.length_a   1.000
_cell.length_b   1.000
_cell.length_c   1.000
_cell.angle_alpha   90.00
_cell.angle_beta   90.00
_cell.angle_gamma   90.00
#
_symmetry.space_group_name_H-M   'P 1'
#
loop_
_entity.id
_entity.type
_entity.pdbx_description
1 polymer ?
#
loop_
_entity_poly.entity_id
_entity_poly.type
_entity_poly.pdbx_seq_one_letter_code
_entity_poly.pdbx_strand_id
1 'polypeptide(L)'
;MRRAIATLVCGCGLAGLLAPASAWAQNGNGSIVGWGSQVVGADLSADFVAVAAGASHSLGLKGDGSIRVWGSNSSGQGDVPGSKADFVAVAGGRGHSLGLKADGSIAAWGQNDDGQRDVPGPNTDFVAVAAGASHSLGLKADGSIVAWGSNSSGQSDVPGPNTDFVAIAAGNWHSLGLKGDGSIVAWGSNSQGQGDVPAPNTDFVAVAAGSNHSLGLKGDGSIVAWGSNSSGQSDVPAPNTDFVALAGGGSHSLGVKGNGSIVGWGYNRYGQSDAPGPNTGFVAVAAGGNHSLGLKADGSIVTWGNNASAQCNIPPPNRNFVAAAAGSGHNLALTTDGSIVAWGQNRDGQCDVPDPNTDFVAVAGANKGEHSLGLKADGSIVAWGRNHQGQCDVPAPNTDFVAVAAGRDHSLGLKADGSVVAWGYNAHGQCNVPAPNTNFVALAAGELHSLGLKADGSIVGWGYNAEGELNVPAPNADFVALAAGGEHSLGLKADGSIRVWGWNFYGQLIVPAPNADFVALVGGGEHSLGLKADGSIVAWGWNRFGQCDVPTPNADFVAIAAGSNHSLGIKGYPCAGDLDGDGDTDLADLGILLADFGCPAPGNPAPCEGDLDNDGDTDLADLGILLADFGCGT
;
A
#
# COMPACT_ATOMS: atom_id res chain seq x y z
N MET A 1 10.46 -40.04 15.14
CA MET A 1 9.72 -38.97 15.86
C MET A 1 10.68 -37.81 16.12
N ARG A 2 10.89 -36.95 15.13
CA ARG A 2 11.64 -35.68 15.23
C ARG A 2 10.76 -34.65 14.53
N ARG A 3 10.20 -33.69 15.27
CA ARG A 3 9.38 -32.60 14.73
C ARG A 3 10.31 -31.55 14.10
N ALA A 4 10.01 -31.18 12.87
CA ALA A 4 10.70 -30.15 12.11
C ALA A 4 10.36 -28.77 12.71
N ILE A 5 11.38 -27.92 12.86
CA ILE A 5 11.24 -26.51 13.24
C ILE A 5 11.36 -25.72 11.93
N ALA A 6 10.25 -25.12 11.49
CA ALA A 6 10.25 -24.15 10.40
C ALA A 6 10.90 -22.86 10.93
N THR A 7 12.02 -22.45 10.32
CA THR A 7 12.73 -21.21 10.64
C THR A 7 12.35 -20.19 9.57
N LEU A 8 11.79 -19.05 9.97
CA LEU A 8 11.44 -17.94 9.08
C LEU A 8 12.72 -17.42 8.39
N VAL A 9 12.78 -17.55 7.07
CA VAL A 9 13.89 -17.03 6.25
C VAL A 9 13.38 -15.81 5.48
N CYS A 10 13.75 -14.61 5.94
CA CYS A 10 13.81 -13.45 5.06
C CYS A 10 14.81 -13.78 3.94
N GLY A 11 14.43 -13.55 2.68
CA GLY A 11 15.40 -13.58 1.57
C GLY A 11 16.58 -12.67 1.91
N CYS A 12 17.76 -13.27 2.03
CA CYS A 12 18.92 -12.86 2.86
C CYS A 12 18.92 -13.42 4.30
N GLY A 13 18.98 -14.76 4.37
CA GLY A 13 19.69 -15.52 5.39
C GLY A 13 19.41 -15.24 6.87
N LEU A 14 18.37 -15.86 7.43
CA LEU A 14 18.26 -16.08 8.88
C LEU A 14 18.40 -17.58 9.19
N ALA A 15 19.49 -17.98 9.88
CA ALA A 15 19.61 -19.28 10.52
C ALA A 15 20.55 -19.21 11.73
N GLY A 16 20.00 -19.28 12.95
CA GLY A 16 20.67 -19.95 14.08
C GLY A 16 20.96 -19.13 15.35
N LEU A 17 20.12 -19.35 16.37
CA LEU A 17 20.33 -19.27 17.82
C LEU A 17 21.05 -18.04 18.42
N LEU A 18 20.26 -17.13 19.01
CA LEU A 18 20.23 -16.81 20.44
C LEU A 18 18.96 -15.97 20.74
N ALA A 19 18.24 -16.34 21.81
CA ALA A 19 16.88 -15.89 22.24
C ALA A 19 15.69 -16.54 21.49
N PRO A 20 14.61 -16.91 22.20
CA PRO A 20 13.63 -17.86 21.68
C PRO A 20 12.81 -17.22 20.55
N ALA A 21 12.88 -17.83 19.37
CA ALA A 21 11.96 -17.62 18.26
C ALA A 21 10.50 -18.05 18.58
N SER A 22 10.14 -18.19 19.86
CA SER A 22 8.80 -18.54 20.33
C SER A 22 8.03 -17.35 20.91
N ALA A 23 8.56 -16.12 20.86
CA ALA A 23 7.81 -14.91 21.25
C ALA A 23 7.35 -14.05 20.06
N TRP A 24 7.91 -14.24 18.86
CA TRP A 24 7.65 -13.36 17.70
C TRP A 24 7.11 -14.10 16.47
N ALA A 25 7.05 -15.43 16.51
CA ALA A 25 6.71 -16.26 15.34
C ALA A 25 5.36 -16.98 15.45
N GLN A 26 4.49 -16.59 16.40
CA GLN A 26 3.13 -17.14 16.49
C GLN A 26 2.00 -16.13 16.25
N ASN A 27 2.25 -14.81 16.30
CA ASN A 27 1.15 -13.82 16.34
C ASN A 27 1.14 -12.88 15.12
N GLY A 28 1.26 -13.47 13.93
CA GLY A 28 0.44 -13.25 12.73
C GLY A 28 0.19 -11.88 12.06
N ASN A 29 0.39 -10.72 12.67
CA ASN A 29 -0.03 -9.45 12.05
C ASN A 29 1.18 -8.55 11.83
N GLY A 30 1.63 -8.43 10.58
CA GLY A 30 2.67 -7.47 10.18
C GLY A 30 2.17 -6.53 9.08
N SER A 31 2.53 -5.25 9.17
CA SER A 31 2.24 -4.23 8.14
C SER A 31 3.52 -3.79 7.43
N ILE A 32 3.49 -3.72 6.09
CA ILE A 32 4.64 -3.27 5.31
C ILE A 32 4.68 -1.74 5.25
N VAL A 33 5.84 -1.19 5.56
CA VAL A 33 6.23 0.20 5.37
C VAL A 33 7.31 0.28 4.30
N GLY A 34 7.12 1.10 3.27
CA GLY A 34 8.11 1.31 2.21
C GLY A 34 8.56 2.76 2.10
N TRP A 35 9.83 3.00 1.78
CA TRP A 35 10.41 4.33 1.55
C TRP A 35 11.46 4.29 0.41
N GLY A 36 11.74 5.43 -0.23
CA GLY A 36 12.60 5.53 -1.42
C GLY A 36 11.86 5.81 -2.74
N SER A 37 12.47 5.51 -3.91
CA SER A 37 11.80 5.70 -5.20
C SER A 37 10.83 4.56 -5.51
N GLN A 38 9.57 4.88 -5.81
CA GLN A 38 8.49 3.93 -6.15
C GLN A 38 7.92 3.19 -4.93
N VAL A 39 7.15 3.90 -4.11
CA VAL A 39 6.30 3.30 -3.07
C VAL A 39 4.85 3.39 -3.52
N VAL A 40 4.23 2.24 -3.81
CA VAL A 40 2.76 2.12 -3.71
C VAL A 40 2.49 1.86 -2.23
N GLY A 41 1.69 2.73 -1.63
CA GLY A 41 1.71 3.06 -0.21
C GLY A 41 1.57 1.89 0.77
N ALA A 42 2.46 1.90 1.75
CA ALA A 42 2.36 1.27 3.06
C ALA A 42 1.02 1.56 3.74
N ASP A 43 0.29 0.51 4.13
CA ASP A 43 -0.99 0.42 4.86
C ASP A 43 -2.32 0.25 4.07
N LEU A 44 -2.55 -0.94 3.58
CA LEU A 44 -3.71 -1.34 2.81
C LEU A 44 -4.92 -1.85 3.65
N SER A 45 -4.94 -1.78 5.00
CA SER A 45 -6.12 -2.22 5.80
C SER A 45 -7.46 -1.66 5.29
N ALA A 46 -8.53 -2.46 5.40
CA ALA A 46 -9.88 -2.07 5.05
C ALA A 46 -10.52 -1.29 6.20
N ASP A 47 -10.47 0.04 6.17
CA ASP A 47 -11.10 0.96 7.15
C ASP A 47 -11.44 2.30 6.49
N PHE A 48 -11.92 2.27 5.25
CA PHE A 48 -12.20 3.50 4.51
C PHE A 48 -13.45 4.18 5.04
N VAL A 49 -13.34 5.48 5.34
CA VAL A 49 -14.44 6.33 5.79
C VAL A 49 -14.92 7.29 4.70
N ALA A 50 -14.12 7.51 3.66
CA ALA A 50 -14.52 8.29 2.49
C ALA A 50 -13.81 7.84 1.21
N VAL A 51 -14.44 8.13 0.07
CA VAL A 51 -13.90 7.86 -1.27
C VAL A 51 -14.01 9.09 -2.15
N ALA A 52 -13.01 9.30 -3.01
CA ALA A 52 -13.05 10.32 -4.05
C ALA A 52 -12.44 9.75 -5.34
N ALA A 53 -12.81 10.32 -6.49
CA ALA A 53 -12.32 9.88 -7.78
C ALA A 53 -11.86 11.09 -8.60
N GLY A 54 -10.66 10.99 -9.17
CA GLY A 54 -10.20 11.89 -10.22
C GLY A 54 -10.53 11.35 -11.61
N ALA A 55 -9.97 11.97 -12.65
CA ALA A 55 -10.27 11.53 -14.03
C ALA A 55 -9.79 10.10 -14.33
N SER A 56 -8.65 9.69 -13.77
CA SER A 56 -8.02 8.38 -14.00
C SER A 56 -7.28 7.84 -12.77
N HIS A 57 -7.58 8.38 -11.59
CA HIS A 57 -7.08 7.90 -10.31
C HIS A 57 -8.21 7.93 -9.29
N SER A 58 -8.03 7.22 -8.20
CA SER A 58 -9.03 6.99 -7.17
C SER A 58 -8.39 7.18 -5.81
N LEU A 59 -9.12 7.77 -4.86
CA LEU A 59 -8.66 8.02 -3.50
C LEU A 59 -9.59 7.34 -2.50
N GLY A 60 -9.00 6.73 -1.47
CA GLY A 60 -9.71 6.26 -0.28
C GLY A 60 -9.11 6.90 0.96
N LEU A 61 -9.93 7.53 1.79
CA LEU A 61 -9.55 8.08 3.09
C LEU A 61 -9.91 7.06 4.17
N LYS A 62 -8.97 6.79 5.07
CA LYS A 62 -9.14 5.89 6.20
C LYS A 62 -9.54 6.62 7.49
N GLY A 63 -10.07 5.86 8.45
CA GLY A 63 -10.43 6.36 9.78
C GLY A 63 -9.26 6.96 10.57
N ASP A 64 -8.03 6.48 10.33
CA ASP A 64 -6.79 6.99 10.92
C ASP A 64 -6.27 8.29 10.26
N GLY A 65 -7.00 8.81 9.26
CA GLY A 65 -6.64 10.01 8.51
C GLY A 65 -5.57 9.78 7.43
N SER A 66 -5.22 8.53 7.10
CA SER A 66 -4.34 8.20 5.96
C SER A 66 -5.12 8.12 4.64
N ILE A 67 -4.44 8.41 3.52
CA ILE A 67 -5.04 8.39 2.17
C ILE A 67 -4.36 7.32 1.32
N ARG A 68 -5.17 6.49 0.67
CA ARG A 68 -4.77 5.62 -0.43
C ARG A 68 -5.08 6.25 -1.76
N VAL A 69 -4.16 6.12 -2.70
CA VAL A 69 -4.40 6.49 -4.09
C VAL A 69 -4.00 5.34 -5.01
N TRP A 70 -4.86 5.00 -5.96
CA TRP A 70 -4.57 4.03 -7.01
C TRP A 70 -5.02 4.56 -8.38
N GLY A 71 -4.52 3.95 -9.46
CA GLY A 71 -4.71 4.44 -10.82
C GLY A 71 -3.50 5.19 -11.38
N SER A 72 -3.75 6.12 -12.30
CA SER A 72 -2.70 6.90 -12.97
C SER A 72 -1.95 7.81 -11.99
N ASN A 73 -0.62 7.79 -12.03
CA ASN A 73 0.27 8.67 -11.28
C ASN A 73 1.25 9.46 -12.19
N SER A 74 0.87 9.76 -13.42
CA SER A 74 1.77 10.40 -14.40
C SER A 74 2.25 11.81 -14.02
N SER A 75 1.55 12.48 -13.11
CA SER A 75 1.79 13.87 -12.70
C SER A 75 2.04 13.99 -11.19
N GLY A 76 2.26 12.87 -10.50
CA GLY A 76 2.40 12.82 -9.04
C GLY A 76 1.09 12.89 -8.26
N GLN A 77 -0.08 12.70 -8.89
CA GLN A 77 -1.39 12.74 -8.22
C GLN A 77 -1.63 11.56 -7.25
N GLY A 78 -0.81 10.52 -7.32
CA GLY A 78 -0.76 9.42 -6.34
C GLY A 78 0.21 9.66 -5.19
N ASP A 79 1.02 10.72 -5.24
CA ASP A 79 2.09 10.99 -4.28
C ASP A 79 1.56 11.80 -3.09
N VAL A 80 0.85 11.13 -2.17
CA VAL A 80 0.27 11.76 -0.97
C VAL A 80 1.36 12.44 -0.12
N PRO A 81 1.26 13.75 0.18
CA PRO A 81 2.23 14.45 1.00
C PRO A 81 2.13 14.08 2.48
N GLY A 82 3.17 13.44 3.01
CA GLY A 82 3.30 13.10 4.43
C GLY A 82 2.51 11.84 4.84
N SER A 83 3.16 10.91 5.52
CA SER A 83 2.53 9.73 6.11
C SER A 83 1.96 10.10 7.49
N LYS A 84 0.62 10.04 7.65
CA LYS A 84 -0.17 10.49 8.83
C LYS A 84 -0.36 12.00 8.96
N ALA A 85 -1.16 12.61 8.07
CA ALA A 85 -1.43 14.05 8.11
C ALA A 85 -2.87 14.40 8.56
N ASP A 86 -3.46 13.54 9.40
CA ASP A 86 -4.79 13.72 10.02
C ASP A 86 -5.85 14.22 9.02
N PHE A 87 -5.91 13.59 7.84
CA PHE A 87 -6.85 14.00 6.80
C PHE A 87 -8.29 13.64 7.22
N VAL A 88 -9.22 14.56 6.96
CA VAL A 88 -10.65 14.39 7.27
C VAL A 88 -11.53 14.44 6.03
N ALA A 89 -10.99 14.89 4.88
CA ALA A 89 -11.68 14.82 3.59
C ALA A 89 -10.69 14.78 2.42
N VAL A 90 -11.13 14.23 1.29
CA VAL A 90 -10.35 14.11 0.06
C VAL A 90 -11.15 14.51 -1.17
N ALA A 91 -10.49 15.07 -2.18
CA ALA A 91 -11.08 15.36 -3.49
C ALA A 91 -10.09 15.06 -4.62
N GLY A 92 -10.58 14.47 -5.71
CA GLY A 92 -9.79 14.13 -6.90
C GLY A 92 -10.15 15.02 -8.08
N GLY A 93 -9.17 15.74 -8.63
CA GLY A 93 -9.30 16.50 -9.88
C GLY A 93 -8.89 15.66 -11.10
N ARG A 94 -8.72 16.31 -12.26
CA ARG A 94 -8.29 15.59 -13.48
C ARG A 94 -6.89 14.99 -13.36
N GLY A 95 -5.96 15.73 -12.77
CA GLY A 95 -4.55 15.34 -12.61
C GLY A 95 -3.93 15.80 -11.29
N HIS A 96 -4.74 16.25 -10.35
CA HIS A 96 -4.31 16.69 -9.02
C HIS A 96 -5.28 16.17 -7.96
N SER A 97 -4.88 16.25 -6.70
CA SER A 97 -5.66 15.79 -5.56
C SER A 97 -5.54 16.78 -4.41
N LEU A 98 -6.60 16.85 -3.60
CA LEU A 98 -6.68 17.68 -2.40
C LEU A 98 -6.98 16.80 -1.20
N GLY A 99 -6.33 17.09 -0.07
CA GLY A 99 -6.62 16.52 1.23
C GLY A 99 -6.85 17.65 2.23
N LEU A 100 -8.00 17.63 2.91
CA LEU A 100 -8.31 18.53 4.02
C LEU A 100 -7.83 17.88 5.32
N LYS A 101 -7.05 18.61 6.11
CA LYS A 101 -6.57 18.16 7.42
C LYS A 101 -7.51 18.58 8.54
N ALA A 102 -7.46 17.87 9.66
CA ALA A 102 -8.22 18.17 10.87
C ALA A 102 -7.97 19.58 11.44
N ASP A 103 -6.79 20.17 11.17
CA ASP A 103 -6.44 21.55 11.55
C ASP A 103 -7.06 22.64 10.64
N GLY A 104 -7.86 22.23 9.64
CA GLY A 104 -8.50 23.13 8.69
C GLY A 104 -7.59 23.62 7.56
N SER A 105 -6.38 23.08 7.41
CA SER A 105 -5.49 23.35 6.29
C SER A 105 -5.64 22.33 5.15
N ILE A 106 -5.35 22.76 3.92
CA ILE A 106 -5.41 21.92 2.72
C ILE A 106 -4.00 21.53 2.27
N ALA A 107 -3.78 20.25 2.01
CA ALA A 107 -2.64 19.76 1.24
C ALA A 107 -3.07 19.47 -0.20
N ALA A 108 -2.27 19.91 -1.18
CA ALA A 108 -2.56 19.71 -2.60
C ALA A 108 -1.34 19.13 -3.35
N TRP A 109 -1.55 18.05 -4.11
CA TRP A 109 -0.50 17.32 -4.84
C TRP A 109 -0.95 16.90 -6.26
N GLY A 110 0.02 16.48 -7.09
CA GLY A 110 -0.17 16.22 -8.52
C GLY A 110 0.15 17.39 -9.46
N GLN A 111 -0.56 17.48 -10.57
CA GLN A 111 -0.39 18.48 -11.64
C GLN A 111 -0.57 19.92 -11.12
N ASN A 112 0.25 20.87 -11.58
CA ASN A 112 0.19 22.28 -11.16
C ASN A 112 0.33 23.31 -12.30
N ASP A 113 0.06 22.93 -13.55
CA ASP A 113 0.31 23.81 -14.71
C ASP A 113 -0.55 25.10 -14.70
N ASP A 114 -1.67 25.11 -13.96
CA ASP A 114 -2.60 26.22 -13.81
C ASP A 114 -2.60 26.81 -12.38
N GLY A 115 -1.69 26.38 -11.51
CA GLY A 115 -1.65 26.78 -10.09
C GLY A 115 -2.70 26.09 -9.21
N GLN A 116 -3.28 24.97 -9.65
CA GLN A 116 -4.33 24.24 -8.92
C GLN A 116 -3.88 23.64 -7.58
N ARG A 117 -2.57 23.55 -7.30
CA ARG A 117 -2.05 23.18 -5.98
C ARG A 117 -1.66 24.37 -5.11
N ASP A 118 -1.69 25.59 -5.66
CA ASP A 118 -1.21 26.79 -4.99
C ASP A 118 -2.31 27.35 -4.08
N VAL A 119 -2.56 26.67 -2.95
CA VAL A 119 -3.61 27.04 -2.00
C VAL A 119 -3.41 28.50 -1.53
N PRO A 120 -4.39 29.40 -1.77
CA PRO A 120 -4.26 30.79 -1.37
C PRO A 120 -4.17 30.96 0.15
N GLY A 121 -3.26 31.82 0.60
CA GLY A 121 -3.10 32.14 2.02
C GLY A 121 -4.20 33.08 2.55
N PRO A 122 -4.60 32.97 3.83
CA PRO A 122 -4.15 31.97 4.81
C PRO A 122 -4.82 30.60 4.61
N ASN A 123 -4.01 29.53 4.67
CA ASN A 123 -4.44 28.14 4.48
C ASN A 123 -4.97 27.54 5.80
N THR A 124 -6.16 27.98 6.21
CA THR A 124 -6.77 27.59 7.49
C THR A 124 -8.29 27.82 7.44
N ASP A 125 -9.00 27.26 8.41
CA ASP A 125 -10.45 27.33 8.61
C ASP A 125 -11.29 26.66 7.50
N PHE A 126 -10.70 25.75 6.70
CA PHE A 126 -11.45 24.99 5.70
C PHE A 126 -12.20 23.81 6.33
N VAL A 127 -13.41 23.55 5.83
CA VAL A 127 -14.30 22.45 6.28
C VAL A 127 -14.70 21.50 5.15
N ALA A 128 -14.50 21.90 3.88
CA ALA A 128 -14.67 21.00 2.74
C ALA A 128 -13.75 21.40 1.57
N VAL A 129 -13.47 20.43 0.70
CA VAL A 129 -12.67 20.60 -0.52
C VAL A 129 -13.38 19.99 -1.72
N ALA A 130 -13.23 20.60 -2.90
CA ALA A 130 -13.65 20.04 -4.17
C ALA A 130 -12.62 20.36 -5.27
N ALA A 131 -12.45 19.45 -6.23
CA ALA A 131 -11.44 19.57 -7.27
C ALA A 131 -12.07 19.39 -8.66
N GLY A 132 -11.85 20.37 -9.54
CA GLY A 132 -12.26 20.33 -10.94
C GLY A 132 -11.17 19.79 -11.86
N ALA A 133 -11.23 20.12 -13.16
CA ALA A 133 -10.19 19.64 -14.09
C ALA A 133 -8.84 20.32 -13.82
N SER A 134 -8.84 21.64 -13.68
CA SER A 134 -7.64 22.46 -13.48
C SER A 134 -7.86 23.57 -12.43
N HIS A 135 -8.91 23.46 -11.60
CA HIS A 135 -9.19 24.40 -10.52
C HIS A 135 -9.60 23.64 -9.26
N SER A 136 -9.58 24.34 -8.14
CA SER A 136 -9.81 23.80 -6.81
C SER A 136 -10.67 24.75 -6.00
N LEU A 137 -11.49 24.19 -5.11
CA LEU A 137 -12.40 24.91 -4.23
C LEU A 137 -12.15 24.47 -2.78
N GLY A 138 -12.17 25.43 -1.88
CA GLY A 138 -12.19 25.21 -0.43
C GLY A 138 -13.34 25.97 0.19
N LEU A 139 -14.17 25.29 0.97
CA LEU A 139 -15.25 25.90 1.76
C LEU A 139 -14.72 26.20 3.15
N LYS A 140 -14.89 27.42 3.63
CA LYS A 140 -14.51 27.84 4.97
C LYS A 140 -15.65 27.65 5.97
N ALA A 141 -15.29 27.53 7.25
CA ALA A 141 -16.23 27.40 8.36
C ALA A 141 -17.20 28.60 8.49
N ASP A 142 -16.83 29.76 7.97
CA ASP A 142 -17.68 30.96 7.92
C ASP A 142 -18.70 30.95 6.76
N GLY A 143 -18.73 29.88 5.95
CA GLY A 143 -19.62 29.73 4.81
C GLY A 143 -19.16 30.45 3.54
N SER A 144 -17.91 30.95 3.50
CA SER A 144 -17.30 31.52 2.29
C SER A 144 -16.51 30.47 1.49
N ILE A 145 -16.45 30.63 0.17
CA ILE A 145 -15.69 29.75 -0.73
C ILE A 145 -14.43 30.46 -1.20
N VAL A 146 -13.31 29.75 -1.19
CA VAL A 146 -12.06 30.14 -1.86
C VAL A 146 -11.88 29.25 -3.09
N ALA A 147 -11.66 29.85 -4.25
CA ALA A 147 -11.41 29.14 -5.50
C ALA A 147 -10.05 29.55 -6.09
N TRP A 148 -9.29 28.59 -6.61
CA TRP A 148 -7.97 28.85 -7.21
C TRP A 148 -7.64 27.88 -8.35
N GLY A 149 -6.57 28.18 -9.08
CA GLY A 149 -6.16 27.47 -10.28
C GLY A 149 -6.68 28.15 -11.56
N SER A 150 -7.02 27.36 -12.57
CA SER A 150 -7.48 27.86 -13.87
C SER A 150 -8.75 28.71 -13.72
N ASN A 151 -8.82 29.82 -14.49
CA ASN A 151 -9.96 30.72 -14.48
C ASN A 151 -10.42 31.17 -15.88
N SER A 152 -10.10 30.38 -16.91
CA SER A 152 -10.44 30.73 -18.31
C SER A 152 -11.94 30.83 -18.61
N SER A 153 -12.78 30.23 -17.76
CA SER A 153 -14.25 30.25 -17.87
C SER A 153 -14.92 30.98 -16.69
N GLY A 154 -14.16 31.65 -15.83
CA GLY A 154 -14.67 32.25 -14.59
C GLY A 154 -14.95 31.24 -13.47
N GLN A 155 -14.46 30.00 -13.57
CA GLN A 155 -14.71 28.94 -12.59
C GLN A 155 -14.06 29.17 -11.22
N SER A 156 -13.09 30.09 -11.15
CA SER A 156 -12.48 30.57 -9.90
C SER A 156 -13.04 31.94 -9.45
N ASP A 157 -13.98 32.52 -10.19
CA ASP A 157 -14.64 33.79 -9.85
C ASP A 157 -15.92 33.50 -9.03
N VAL A 158 -15.76 33.32 -7.71
CA VAL A 158 -16.89 33.04 -6.80
C VAL A 158 -17.90 34.19 -6.82
N PRO A 159 -19.18 33.95 -7.18
CA PRO A 159 -20.19 35.01 -7.23
C PRO A 159 -20.51 35.60 -5.86
N GLY A 160 -20.73 36.92 -5.82
CA GLY A 160 -21.19 37.61 -4.62
C GLY A 160 -22.71 37.51 -4.40
N PRO A 161 -23.21 37.52 -3.14
CA PRO A 161 -22.43 37.50 -1.90
C PRO A 161 -21.86 36.11 -1.58
N ASN A 162 -20.57 36.05 -1.22
CA ASN A 162 -19.84 34.82 -0.90
C ASN A 162 -20.01 34.44 0.58
N THR A 163 -21.20 33.97 0.94
CA THR A 163 -21.60 33.62 2.31
C THR A 163 -22.68 32.56 2.30
N ASP A 164 -22.87 31.92 3.44
CA ASP A 164 -23.94 30.96 3.74
C ASP A 164 -23.87 29.65 2.96
N PHE A 165 -22.70 29.32 2.39
CA PHE A 165 -22.48 28.04 1.73
C PHE A 165 -22.23 26.92 2.74
N VAL A 166 -22.80 25.75 2.46
CA VAL A 166 -22.70 24.53 3.31
C VAL A 166 -22.12 23.33 2.56
N ALA A 167 -22.10 23.36 1.23
CA ALA A 167 -21.42 22.36 0.41
C ALA A 167 -20.91 22.94 -0.91
N ILE A 168 -19.91 22.29 -1.49
CA ILE A 168 -19.27 22.67 -2.76
C ILE A 168 -19.08 21.46 -3.66
N ALA A 169 -19.15 21.66 -4.98
CA ALA A 169 -18.77 20.66 -5.97
C ALA A 169 -18.12 21.34 -7.18
N ALA A 170 -17.22 20.62 -7.87
CA ALA A 170 -16.49 21.14 -9.02
C ALA A 170 -16.59 20.15 -10.20
N GLY A 171 -17.04 20.67 -11.35
CA GLY A 171 -16.95 19.94 -12.62
C GLY A 171 -15.65 20.27 -13.35
N ASN A 172 -15.57 20.01 -14.66
CA ASN A 172 -14.32 20.29 -15.38
C ASN A 172 -13.98 21.79 -15.41
N TRP A 173 -14.98 22.63 -15.66
CA TRP A 173 -14.82 24.06 -15.91
C TRP A 173 -15.93 24.90 -15.26
N HIS A 174 -16.68 24.32 -14.32
CA HIS A 174 -17.76 24.99 -13.59
C HIS A 174 -17.75 24.52 -12.13
N SER A 175 -18.43 25.29 -11.29
CA SER A 175 -18.44 25.12 -9.84
C SER A 175 -19.86 25.29 -9.31
N LEU A 176 -20.19 24.56 -8.27
CA LEU A 176 -21.48 24.60 -7.57
C LEU A 176 -21.23 24.90 -6.09
N GLY A 177 -22.09 25.73 -5.51
CA GLY A 177 -22.17 26.00 -4.07
C GLY A 177 -23.60 25.83 -3.60
N LEU A 178 -23.82 24.98 -2.61
CA LEU A 178 -25.11 24.82 -1.93
C LEU A 178 -25.18 25.78 -0.74
N LYS A 179 -26.25 26.56 -0.65
CA LYS A 179 -26.52 27.45 0.47
C LYS A 179 -27.32 26.76 1.56
N GLY A 180 -27.20 27.26 2.79
CA GLY A 180 -27.96 26.76 3.96
C GLY A 180 -29.48 26.90 3.84
N ASP A 181 -29.98 27.73 2.92
CA ASP A 181 -31.41 27.84 2.60
C ASP A 181 -31.90 26.80 1.56
N GLY A 182 -31.02 25.89 1.13
CA GLY A 182 -31.32 24.85 0.15
C GLY A 182 -31.30 25.33 -1.31
N SER A 183 -30.79 26.54 -1.60
CA SER A 183 -30.58 27.03 -2.96
C SER A 183 -29.15 26.75 -3.46
N ILE A 184 -29.00 26.54 -4.77
CA ILE A 184 -27.71 26.30 -5.42
C ILE A 184 -27.28 27.55 -6.20
N VAL A 185 -26.01 27.92 -6.07
CA VAL A 185 -25.31 28.89 -6.92
C VAL A 185 -24.34 28.13 -7.82
N ALA A 186 -24.43 28.34 -9.13
CA ALA A 186 -23.53 27.74 -10.11
C ALA A 186 -22.78 28.84 -10.87
N TRP A 187 -21.49 28.62 -11.15
CA TRP A 187 -20.65 29.58 -11.89
C TRP A 187 -19.56 28.88 -12.72
N GLY A 188 -18.92 29.65 -13.60
CA GLY A 188 -17.95 29.15 -14.57
C GLY A 188 -18.57 28.90 -15.94
N SER A 189 -18.08 27.86 -16.63
CA SER A 189 -18.55 27.49 -17.97
C SER A 189 -20.02 27.11 -17.98
N ASN A 190 -20.78 27.65 -18.95
CA ASN A 190 -22.21 27.38 -19.11
C ASN A 190 -22.60 27.01 -20.56
N SER A 191 -21.66 26.50 -21.35
CA SER A 191 -21.91 26.20 -22.77
C SER A 191 -22.89 25.04 -23.02
N GLN A 192 -23.20 24.24 -22.00
CA GLN A 192 -24.14 23.12 -22.02
C GLN A 192 -25.33 23.35 -21.09
N GLY A 193 -25.47 24.55 -20.50
CA GLY A 193 -26.49 24.85 -19.48
C GLY A 193 -26.14 24.31 -18.09
N GLN A 194 -24.90 23.87 -17.83
CA GLN A 194 -24.49 23.29 -16.53
C GLN A 194 -24.46 24.30 -15.37
N GLY A 195 -24.46 25.61 -15.68
CA GLY A 195 -24.66 26.71 -14.74
C GLY A 195 -26.11 27.16 -14.59
N ASP A 196 -27.04 26.65 -15.42
CA ASP A 196 -28.45 27.06 -15.41
C ASP A 196 -29.25 26.20 -14.41
N VAL A 197 -29.16 26.54 -13.11
CA VAL A 197 -29.87 25.82 -12.05
C VAL A 197 -31.39 25.83 -12.30
N PRO A 198 -32.06 24.67 -12.43
CA PRO A 198 -33.49 24.62 -12.71
C PRO A 198 -34.37 25.18 -11.58
N ALA A 199 -35.48 25.82 -11.97
CA ALA A 199 -36.50 26.27 -11.01
C ALA A 199 -37.49 25.13 -10.66
N PRO A 200 -38.00 25.08 -9.40
CA PRO A 200 -37.64 25.93 -8.27
C PRO A 200 -36.28 25.54 -7.66
N ASN A 201 -35.43 26.55 -7.40
CA ASN A 201 -34.11 26.38 -6.81
C ASN A 201 -34.19 26.39 -5.28
N THR A 202 -34.70 25.30 -4.71
CA THR A 202 -34.95 25.17 -3.26
C THR A 202 -35.02 23.69 -2.87
N ASP A 203 -34.96 23.44 -1.56
CA ASP A 203 -35.02 22.12 -0.91
C ASP A 203 -33.84 21.18 -1.23
N PHE A 204 -32.72 21.71 -1.75
CA PHE A 204 -31.52 20.90 -1.99
C PHE A 204 -30.73 20.66 -0.70
N VAL A 205 -30.21 19.44 -0.55
CA VAL A 205 -29.41 19.00 0.60
C VAL A 205 -28.01 18.51 0.21
N ALA A 206 -27.78 18.22 -1.06
CA ALA A 206 -26.45 17.90 -1.58
C ALA A 206 -26.30 18.32 -3.05
N VAL A 207 -25.06 18.51 -3.48
CA VAL A 207 -24.68 18.82 -4.87
C VAL A 207 -23.53 17.94 -5.32
N ALA A 208 -23.50 17.58 -6.61
CA ALA A 208 -22.31 17.07 -7.28
C ALA A 208 -22.24 17.61 -8.70
N ALA A 209 -21.04 17.60 -9.26
CA ALA A 209 -20.79 18.02 -10.62
C ALA A 209 -20.08 16.88 -11.36
N GLY A 210 -20.58 16.55 -12.55
CA GLY A 210 -19.82 15.79 -13.53
C GLY A 210 -18.96 16.71 -14.39
N SER A 211 -18.42 16.20 -15.50
CA SER A 211 -17.56 17.05 -16.36
C SER A 211 -18.28 18.29 -16.89
N ASN A 212 -19.50 18.14 -17.42
CA ASN A 212 -20.28 19.21 -18.06
C ASN A 212 -21.77 19.14 -17.69
N HIS A 213 -22.12 18.51 -16.57
CA HIS A 213 -23.46 18.41 -16.04
C HIS A 213 -23.42 18.50 -14.52
N SER A 214 -24.57 18.79 -13.94
CA SER A 214 -24.73 19.12 -12.52
C SER A 214 -25.88 18.31 -11.93
N LEU A 215 -25.74 17.95 -10.66
CA LEU A 215 -26.70 17.15 -9.91
C LEU A 215 -27.02 17.84 -8.58
N GLY A 216 -28.30 17.84 -8.19
CA GLY A 216 -28.77 18.29 -6.88
C GLY A 216 -29.67 17.24 -6.25
N LEU A 217 -29.41 16.89 -4.99
CA LEU A 217 -30.26 16.00 -4.18
C LEU A 217 -31.23 16.86 -3.40
N LYS A 218 -32.53 16.55 -3.47
CA LYS A 218 -33.55 17.18 -2.65
C LYS A 218 -33.76 16.44 -1.33
N GLY A 219 -34.27 17.15 -0.33
CA GLY A 219 -34.59 16.57 0.99
C GLY A 219 -35.68 15.49 0.96
N ASP A 220 -36.45 15.40 -0.12
CA ASP A 220 -37.42 14.32 -0.36
C ASP A 220 -36.81 13.05 -0.99
N GLY A 221 -35.49 13.05 -1.24
CA GLY A 221 -34.76 11.94 -1.85
C GLY A 221 -34.85 11.88 -3.37
N SER A 222 -35.37 12.92 -4.04
CA SER A 222 -35.34 13.05 -5.50
C SER A 222 -34.10 13.78 -6.00
N ILE A 223 -33.62 13.45 -7.20
CA ILE A 223 -32.48 14.09 -7.86
C ILE A 223 -32.97 15.00 -8.99
N VAL A 224 -32.39 16.20 -9.07
CA VAL A 224 -32.49 17.10 -10.22
C VAL A 224 -31.14 17.10 -10.94
N ALA A 225 -31.13 16.81 -12.24
CA ALA A 225 -29.94 16.83 -13.07
C ALA A 225 -30.10 17.83 -14.23
N TRP A 226 -29.05 18.58 -14.56
CA TRP A 226 -29.06 19.57 -15.63
C TRP A 226 -27.68 19.74 -16.28
N GLY A 227 -27.65 20.39 -17.45
CA GLY A 227 -26.45 20.56 -18.26
C GLY A 227 -26.39 19.59 -19.44
N SER A 228 -25.20 19.10 -19.77
CA SER A 228 -25.00 18.20 -20.91
C SER A 228 -25.83 16.91 -20.76
N ASN A 229 -26.48 16.49 -21.85
CA ASN A 229 -27.30 15.27 -21.87
C ASN A 229 -27.07 14.38 -23.11
N SER A 230 -25.93 14.51 -23.79
CA SER A 230 -25.65 13.76 -25.02
C SER A 230 -25.54 12.24 -24.82
N SER A 231 -25.46 11.78 -23.57
CA SER A 231 -25.37 10.37 -23.19
C SER A 231 -26.45 9.96 -22.18
N GLY A 232 -27.47 10.80 -21.96
CA GLY A 232 -28.52 10.56 -20.97
C GLY A 232 -28.07 10.82 -19.53
N GLN A 233 -26.94 11.49 -19.29
CA GLN A 233 -26.39 11.72 -17.95
C GLN A 233 -27.19 12.71 -17.09
N SER A 234 -28.11 13.46 -17.71
CA SER A 234 -29.10 14.30 -17.04
C SER A 234 -30.50 13.66 -17.02
N ASP A 235 -30.68 12.45 -17.56
CA ASP A 235 -31.94 11.71 -17.55
C ASP A 235 -32.02 10.80 -16.32
N VAL A 236 -32.46 11.35 -15.18
CA VAL A 236 -32.56 10.61 -13.92
C VAL A 236 -33.56 9.44 -14.06
N PRO A 237 -33.15 8.18 -13.79
CA PRO A 237 -34.03 7.02 -13.92
C PRO A 237 -35.22 7.03 -12.96
N ALA A 238 -36.36 6.51 -13.41
CA ALA A 238 -37.50 6.24 -12.54
C ALA A 238 -37.34 4.90 -11.79
N PRO A 239 -37.78 4.78 -10.53
CA PRO A 239 -38.38 5.83 -9.72
C PRO A 239 -37.33 6.76 -9.09
N ASN A 240 -37.51 8.07 -9.27
CA ASN A 240 -36.65 9.12 -8.75
C ASN A 240 -37.00 9.47 -7.29
N THR A 241 -36.67 8.57 -6.37
CA THR A 241 -36.99 8.66 -4.94
C THR A 241 -35.98 7.88 -4.13
N ASP A 242 -35.91 8.19 -2.83
CA ASP A 242 -35.15 7.48 -1.81
C ASP A 242 -33.62 7.57 -1.98
N PHE A 243 -33.11 8.56 -2.73
CA PHE A 243 -31.68 8.81 -2.83
C PHE A 243 -31.14 9.52 -1.59
N VAL A 244 -29.94 9.13 -1.16
CA VAL A 244 -29.25 9.69 0.02
C VAL A 244 -27.85 10.23 -0.30
N ALA A 245 -27.27 9.82 -1.43
CA ALA A 245 -25.99 10.34 -1.92
C ALA A 245 -25.95 10.32 -3.45
N LEU A 246 -25.11 11.16 -4.05
CA LEU A 246 -24.94 11.25 -5.49
C LEU A 246 -23.50 11.61 -5.88
N ALA A 247 -23.09 11.19 -7.07
CA ALA A 247 -21.80 11.54 -7.67
C ALA A 247 -21.92 11.75 -9.18
N GLY A 248 -21.17 12.72 -9.71
CA GLY A 248 -21.10 13.01 -11.14
C GLY A 248 -19.73 12.62 -11.71
N GLY A 249 -19.72 11.75 -12.72
CA GLY A 249 -18.50 11.36 -13.42
C GLY A 249 -18.29 12.14 -14.72
N GLY A 250 -17.45 11.61 -15.61
CA GLY A 250 -17.16 12.28 -16.89
C GLY A 250 -18.40 12.51 -17.77
N SER A 251 -19.21 11.49 -17.99
CA SER A 251 -20.50 11.60 -18.70
C SER A 251 -21.51 10.59 -18.18
N HIS A 252 -21.39 10.24 -16.91
CA HIS A 252 -22.28 9.33 -16.19
C HIS A 252 -22.55 9.89 -14.80
N SER A 253 -23.57 9.36 -14.13
CA SER A 253 -24.04 9.79 -12.83
C SER A 253 -24.36 8.57 -11.98
N LEU A 254 -24.15 8.67 -10.67
CA LEU A 254 -24.46 7.64 -9.69
C LEU A 254 -25.32 8.23 -8.57
N GLY A 255 -26.24 7.44 -8.05
CA GLY A 255 -27.01 7.75 -6.85
C GLY A 255 -27.10 6.53 -5.94
N VAL A 256 -26.93 6.74 -4.63
CA VAL A 256 -27.13 5.71 -3.60
C VAL A 256 -28.54 5.87 -3.05
N LYS A 257 -29.31 4.79 -2.99
CA LYS A 257 -30.61 4.75 -2.31
C LYS A 257 -30.46 4.43 -0.83
N GLY A 258 -31.45 4.81 -0.03
CA GLY A 258 -31.48 4.57 1.43
C GLY A 258 -31.46 3.08 1.83
N ASN A 259 -31.73 2.16 0.90
CA ASN A 259 -31.56 0.71 1.10
C ASN A 259 -30.13 0.21 0.78
N GLY A 260 -29.18 1.11 0.51
CA GLY A 260 -27.79 0.83 0.19
C GLY A 260 -27.52 0.32 -1.23
N SER A 261 -28.47 0.45 -2.17
CA SER A 261 -28.26 0.10 -3.58
C SER A 261 -27.85 1.32 -4.41
N ILE A 262 -27.02 1.11 -5.43
CA ILE A 262 -26.57 2.14 -6.37
C ILE A 262 -27.40 2.09 -7.64
N VAL A 263 -27.84 3.25 -8.12
CA VAL A 263 -28.40 3.46 -9.46
C VAL A 263 -27.42 4.29 -10.26
N GLY A 264 -26.92 3.75 -11.38
CA GLY A 264 -26.10 4.48 -12.33
C GLY A 264 -26.84 4.78 -13.62
N TRP A 265 -26.55 5.92 -14.25
CA TRP A 265 -27.10 6.30 -15.56
C TRP A 265 -26.13 7.16 -16.37
N GLY A 266 -26.39 7.31 -17.67
CA GLY A 266 -25.56 8.05 -18.61
C GLY A 266 -24.66 7.16 -19.47
N TYR A 267 -23.47 7.65 -19.81
CA TYR A 267 -22.51 6.95 -20.67
C TYR A 267 -21.96 5.68 -20.02
N ASN A 268 -22.05 4.55 -20.73
CA ASN A 268 -21.78 3.22 -20.16
C ASN A 268 -20.91 2.28 -21.03
N ARG A 269 -20.01 2.80 -21.88
CA ARG A 269 -19.21 1.91 -22.75
C ARG A 269 -18.21 1.01 -22.03
N TYR A 270 -17.90 1.31 -20.76
CA TYR A 270 -16.96 0.56 -19.93
C TYR A 270 -17.67 -0.13 -18.75
N GLY A 271 -19.02 -0.16 -18.73
CA GLY A 271 -19.79 -0.66 -17.60
C GLY A 271 -19.80 0.28 -16.38
N GLN A 272 -19.35 1.53 -16.49
CA GLN A 272 -19.20 2.45 -15.36
C GLN A 272 -20.52 2.89 -14.71
N SER A 273 -21.66 2.76 -15.40
CA SER A 273 -22.98 2.97 -14.80
C SER A 273 -23.61 1.67 -14.27
N ASP A 274 -22.98 0.52 -14.52
CA ASP A 274 -23.48 -0.79 -14.11
C ASP A 274 -22.87 -1.17 -12.76
N ALA A 275 -23.54 -0.79 -11.67
CA ALA A 275 -23.12 -1.17 -10.33
C ALA A 275 -23.00 -2.71 -10.21
N PRO A 276 -21.84 -3.24 -9.79
CA PRO A 276 -21.60 -4.68 -9.72
C PRO A 276 -22.45 -5.34 -8.63
N GLY A 277 -22.80 -6.61 -8.86
CA GLY A 277 -23.54 -7.43 -7.89
C GLY A 277 -22.61 -8.01 -6.80
N PRO A 278 -23.08 -8.17 -5.54
CA PRO A 278 -24.39 -7.78 -5.02
C PRO A 278 -24.49 -6.26 -4.76
N ASN A 279 -25.54 -5.61 -5.30
CA ASN A 279 -25.75 -4.16 -5.25
C ASN A 279 -26.46 -3.73 -3.95
N THR A 280 -25.77 -3.84 -2.82
CA THR A 280 -26.31 -3.56 -1.48
C THR A 280 -25.20 -3.17 -0.50
N GLY A 281 -25.56 -2.48 0.58
CA GLY A 281 -24.65 -2.10 1.67
C GLY A 281 -23.83 -0.83 1.40
N PHE A 282 -24.08 -0.11 0.31
CA PHE A 282 -23.34 1.11 -0.04
C PHE A 282 -23.84 2.31 0.75
N VAL A 283 -22.90 3.11 1.26
CA VAL A 283 -23.16 4.34 2.03
C VAL A 283 -22.66 5.60 1.31
N ALA A 284 -21.69 5.45 0.41
CA ALA A 284 -21.19 6.56 -0.42
C ALA A 284 -20.74 6.08 -1.80
N VAL A 285 -20.67 7.02 -2.75
CA VAL A 285 -20.20 6.79 -4.13
C VAL A 285 -19.28 7.93 -4.56
N ALA A 286 -18.31 7.60 -5.41
CA ALA A 286 -17.53 8.58 -6.16
C ALA A 286 -17.47 8.16 -7.64
N ALA A 287 -17.45 9.14 -8.54
CA ALA A 287 -17.46 8.90 -9.97
C ALA A 287 -16.29 9.65 -10.62
N GLY A 288 -15.38 8.89 -11.24
CA GLY A 288 -14.25 9.44 -11.97
C GLY A 288 -14.58 9.74 -13.43
N GLY A 289 -13.55 9.86 -14.27
CA GLY A 289 -13.74 10.14 -15.70
C GLY A 289 -14.61 9.09 -16.40
N ASN A 290 -14.26 7.81 -16.26
CA ASN A 290 -14.96 6.67 -16.84
C ASN A 290 -14.98 5.43 -15.91
N HIS A 291 -14.82 5.64 -14.61
CA HIS A 291 -14.82 4.60 -13.59
C HIS A 291 -15.59 5.08 -12.36
N SER A 292 -15.94 4.16 -11.48
CA SER A 292 -16.86 4.38 -10.37
C SER A 292 -16.38 3.65 -9.12
N LEU A 293 -16.62 4.25 -7.96
CA LEU A 293 -16.33 3.73 -6.64
C LEU A 293 -17.62 3.69 -5.83
N GLY A 294 -17.79 2.63 -5.04
CA GLY A 294 -18.80 2.52 -4.00
C GLY A 294 -18.13 2.16 -2.68
N LEU A 295 -18.43 2.90 -1.63
CA LEU A 295 -18.03 2.60 -0.25
C LEU A 295 -19.18 1.90 0.46
N LYS A 296 -18.90 0.76 1.07
CA LYS A 296 -19.85 0.02 1.89
C LYS A 296 -19.77 0.43 3.36
N ALA A 297 -20.83 0.13 4.10
CA ALA A 297 -20.92 0.40 5.54
C ALA A 297 -19.84 -0.31 6.38
N ASP A 298 -19.30 -1.42 5.87
CA ASP A 298 -18.20 -2.19 6.46
C ASP A 298 -16.81 -1.63 6.14
N GLY A 299 -16.72 -0.44 5.53
CA GLY A 299 -15.45 0.18 5.14
C GLY A 299 -14.82 -0.38 3.87
N SER A 300 -15.42 -1.40 3.24
CA SER A 300 -14.91 -1.95 1.97
C SER A 300 -15.27 -1.07 0.77
N ILE A 301 -14.38 -1.03 -0.21
CA ILE A 301 -14.59 -0.31 -1.46
C ILE A 301 -14.85 -1.32 -2.58
N VAL A 302 -15.76 -0.98 -3.49
CA VAL A 302 -15.94 -1.67 -4.77
C VAL A 302 -15.67 -0.68 -5.89
N THR A 303 -14.85 -1.05 -6.87
CA THR A 303 -14.53 -0.23 -8.05
C THR A 303 -14.93 -0.93 -9.34
N TRP A 304 -15.47 -0.20 -10.30
CA TRP A 304 -15.85 -0.73 -11.61
C TRP A 304 -15.75 0.32 -12.72
N GLY A 305 -15.83 -0.10 -13.98
CA GLY A 305 -15.70 0.76 -15.16
C GLY A 305 -14.36 0.61 -15.87
N ASN A 306 -13.90 1.68 -16.53
CA ASN A 306 -12.63 1.69 -17.25
C ASN A 306 -11.45 1.42 -16.30
N ASN A 307 -10.63 0.43 -16.62
CA ASN A 307 -9.46 0.04 -15.84
C ASN A 307 -8.11 0.17 -16.58
N ALA A 308 -8.05 0.96 -17.66
CA ALA A 308 -6.85 1.07 -18.50
C ALA A 308 -5.61 1.64 -17.78
N SER A 309 -5.77 2.30 -16.62
CA SER A 309 -4.67 2.78 -15.78
C SER A 309 -4.69 2.15 -14.39
N ALA A 310 -5.28 0.97 -14.23
CA ALA A 310 -5.44 0.27 -12.95
C ALA A 310 -6.31 1.01 -11.90
N GLN A 311 -7.12 1.99 -12.32
CA GLN A 311 -7.98 2.75 -11.40
C GLN A 311 -9.15 1.94 -10.77
N CYS A 312 -9.36 0.70 -11.20
CA CYS A 312 -10.28 -0.24 -10.55
C CYS A 312 -9.55 -1.38 -9.81
N ASN A 313 -8.22 -1.31 -9.67
CA ASN A 313 -7.44 -2.29 -8.93
C ASN A 313 -7.26 -1.78 -7.50
N ILE A 314 -8.23 -2.06 -6.64
CA ILE A 314 -8.14 -1.73 -5.22
C ILE A 314 -6.90 -2.45 -4.64
N PRO A 315 -5.99 -1.73 -3.97
CA PRO A 315 -4.85 -2.37 -3.32
C PRO A 315 -5.34 -3.33 -2.20
N PRO A 316 -4.85 -4.60 -2.14
CA PRO A 316 -5.29 -5.60 -1.15
C PRO A 316 -4.79 -5.27 0.27
N PRO A 317 -5.41 -5.72 1.38
CA PRO A 317 -5.04 -5.39 2.77
C PRO A 317 -3.56 -5.54 3.19
N ASN A 318 -3.03 -4.63 4.04
CA ASN A 318 -1.62 -4.60 4.50
C ASN A 318 -1.53 -5.07 5.94
N ARG A 319 -2.04 -6.27 6.11
CA ARG A 319 -2.00 -7.01 7.34
C ARG A 319 -1.59 -8.42 6.99
N ASN A 320 -1.25 -9.17 8.01
CA ASN A 320 -0.95 -10.59 7.88
C ASN A 320 0.33 -10.88 7.09
N PHE A 321 1.25 -9.91 6.95
CA PHE A 321 2.52 -10.17 6.28
C PHE A 321 3.58 -10.69 7.26
N VAL A 322 4.22 -11.80 6.89
CA VAL A 322 5.26 -12.46 7.69
C VAL A 322 6.64 -12.33 7.07
N ALA A 323 6.73 -12.03 5.78
CA ALA A 323 8.01 -11.75 5.12
C ALA A 323 7.81 -10.80 3.93
N ALA A 324 8.85 -10.05 3.60
CA ALA A 324 8.90 -9.22 2.41
C ALA A 324 10.23 -9.44 1.67
N ALA A 325 10.20 -9.32 0.36
CA ALA A 325 11.38 -9.26 -0.48
C ALA A 325 11.22 -8.14 -1.50
N ALA A 326 12.32 -7.44 -1.78
CA ALA A 326 12.35 -6.37 -2.77
C ALA A 326 13.28 -6.77 -3.91
N GLY A 327 12.79 -6.64 -5.14
CA GLY A 327 13.59 -6.72 -6.35
C GLY A 327 14.03 -5.34 -6.84
N SER A 328 14.45 -5.25 -8.12
CA SER A 328 14.96 -3.98 -8.67
C SER A 328 13.96 -2.82 -8.63
N GLY A 329 12.69 -3.11 -8.88
CA GLY A 329 11.59 -2.15 -8.89
C GLY A 329 10.23 -2.80 -8.64
N HIS A 330 10.22 -4.03 -8.12
CA HIS A 330 9.03 -4.77 -7.71
C HIS A 330 9.25 -5.29 -6.29
N ASN A 331 8.17 -5.67 -5.64
CA ASN A 331 8.14 -6.13 -4.26
C ASN A 331 7.27 -7.36 -4.16
N LEU A 332 7.61 -8.22 -3.22
CA LEU A 332 6.87 -9.41 -2.84
C LEU A 332 6.64 -9.36 -1.33
N ALA A 333 5.45 -9.75 -0.91
CA ALA A 333 5.12 -9.96 0.49
C ALA A 333 4.47 -11.33 0.65
N LEU A 334 4.94 -12.08 1.63
CA LEU A 334 4.38 -13.36 2.03
C LEU A 334 3.38 -13.12 3.15
N THR A 335 2.17 -13.61 2.98
CA THR A 335 1.11 -13.55 3.99
C THR A 335 1.15 -14.76 4.93
N THR A 336 0.45 -14.69 6.07
CA THR A 336 0.30 -15.80 7.04
C THR A 336 -0.40 -17.02 6.44
N ASP A 337 -1.28 -16.83 5.46
CA ASP A 337 -1.97 -17.91 4.75
C ASP A 337 -1.10 -18.59 3.66
N GLY A 338 0.15 -18.15 3.50
CA GLY A 338 1.09 -18.71 2.54
C GLY A 338 0.84 -18.28 1.09
N SER A 339 0.10 -17.19 0.88
CA SER A 339 -0.01 -16.53 -0.43
C SER A 339 1.00 -15.38 -0.58
N ILE A 340 1.24 -14.95 -1.82
CA ILE A 340 2.17 -13.86 -2.13
C ILE A 340 1.39 -12.69 -2.72
N VAL A 341 1.60 -11.49 -2.16
CA VAL A 341 1.18 -10.21 -2.73
C VAL A 341 2.38 -9.59 -3.43
N ALA A 342 2.24 -9.23 -4.70
CA ALA A 342 3.31 -8.62 -5.48
C ALA A 342 2.88 -7.27 -6.08
N TRP A 343 3.76 -6.26 -6.01
CA TRP A 343 3.48 -4.92 -6.55
C TRP A 343 4.73 -4.21 -7.03
N GLY A 344 4.56 -3.17 -7.86
CA GLY A 344 5.64 -2.41 -8.48
C GLY A 344 5.73 -2.64 -9.99
N GLN A 345 6.94 -2.54 -10.55
CA GLN A 345 7.18 -2.73 -11.99
C GLN A 345 6.82 -4.15 -12.42
N ASN A 346 6.02 -4.27 -13.49
CA ASN A 346 5.54 -5.56 -14.00
C ASN A 346 5.71 -5.73 -15.51
N ARG A 347 6.86 -5.31 -16.07
CA ARG A 347 7.10 -5.36 -17.54
C ARG A 347 7.42 -6.76 -18.07
N ASP A 348 7.94 -7.62 -17.21
CA ASP A 348 8.37 -8.98 -17.50
C ASP A 348 7.49 -10.01 -16.74
N GLY A 349 6.36 -9.58 -16.16
CA GLY A 349 5.45 -10.44 -15.39
C GLY A 349 5.94 -10.75 -13.96
N GLN A 350 6.89 -9.99 -13.43
CA GLN A 350 7.49 -10.23 -12.11
C GLN A 350 6.54 -10.02 -10.92
N CYS A 351 5.42 -9.33 -11.11
CA CYS A 351 4.32 -9.21 -10.14
C CYS A 351 3.17 -10.19 -10.40
N ASP A 352 3.22 -10.97 -11.50
CA ASP A 352 2.19 -11.94 -11.86
C ASP A 352 2.47 -13.28 -11.16
N VAL A 353 2.09 -13.36 -9.88
CA VAL A 353 2.31 -14.58 -9.07
C VAL A 353 1.58 -15.78 -9.70
N PRO A 354 2.27 -16.90 -10.01
CA PRO A 354 1.65 -18.05 -10.66
C PRO A 354 0.63 -18.79 -9.77
N ASP A 355 -0.45 -19.26 -10.39
CA ASP A 355 -1.44 -20.12 -9.72
C ASP A 355 -0.94 -21.57 -9.58
N PRO A 356 -1.27 -22.26 -8.46
CA PRO A 356 -1.98 -21.72 -7.29
C PRO A 356 -1.04 -20.91 -6.38
N ASN A 357 -1.52 -19.71 -6.00
CA ASN A 357 -0.83 -18.81 -5.07
C ASN A 357 -1.04 -19.22 -3.61
N THR A 358 -0.53 -20.40 -3.24
CA THR A 358 -0.69 -20.99 -1.90
C THR A 358 0.55 -21.77 -1.47
N ASP A 359 0.64 -22.02 -0.17
CA ASP A 359 1.64 -22.88 0.48
C ASP A 359 3.08 -22.36 0.40
N PHE A 360 3.29 -21.07 0.17
CA PHE A 360 4.61 -20.44 0.21
C PHE A 360 5.09 -20.22 1.65
N VAL A 361 6.40 -20.38 1.86
CA VAL A 361 7.07 -20.20 3.16
C VAL A 361 8.25 -19.23 3.10
N ALA A 362 8.71 -18.88 1.89
CA ALA A 362 9.70 -17.82 1.69
C ALA A 362 9.57 -17.20 0.29
N VAL A 363 10.02 -15.95 0.16
CA VAL A 363 10.07 -15.21 -1.10
C VAL A 363 11.44 -14.56 -1.30
N ALA A 364 11.88 -14.44 -2.55
CA ALA A 364 13.06 -13.67 -2.93
C ALA A 364 12.80 -12.86 -4.20
N GLY A 365 13.13 -11.58 -4.15
CA GLY A 365 13.14 -10.67 -5.31
C GLY A 365 14.56 -10.45 -5.79
N ALA A 366 14.76 -10.46 -7.11
CA ALA A 366 16.07 -10.28 -7.71
C ALA A 366 16.62 -8.85 -7.54
N ASN A 367 17.73 -8.67 -6.83
CA ASN A 367 18.41 -7.37 -6.73
C ASN A 367 18.93 -6.95 -8.11
N LYS A 368 18.53 -5.74 -8.57
CA LYS A 368 18.72 -5.24 -9.95
C LYS A 368 18.18 -6.17 -11.06
N GLY A 369 17.46 -7.23 -10.71
CA GLY A 369 16.82 -8.16 -11.63
C GLY A 369 15.29 -8.01 -11.69
N GLU A 370 14.68 -8.76 -12.60
CA GLU A 370 13.25 -8.69 -12.91
C GLU A 370 12.57 -10.06 -12.84
N HIS A 371 13.04 -10.90 -11.92
CA HIS A 371 12.43 -12.21 -11.61
C HIS A 371 12.24 -12.39 -10.10
N SER A 372 11.37 -13.33 -9.76
CA SER A 372 10.87 -13.60 -8.42
C SER A 372 10.95 -15.10 -8.15
N LEU A 373 11.28 -15.47 -6.91
CA LEU A 373 11.28 -16.84 -6.42
C LEU A 373 10.33 -16.97 -5.22
N GLY A 374 9.56 -18.04 -5.18
CA GLY A 374 8.77 -18.48 -4.05
C GLY A 374 9.15 -19.90 -3.66
N LEU A 375 9.45 -20.13 -2.38
CA LEU A 375 9.69 -21.46 -1.82
C LEU A 375 8.38 -21.97 -1.20
N LYS A 376 7.96 -23.18 -1.60
CA LYS A 376 6.79 -23.85 -1.03
C LYS A 376 7.15 -24.70 0.19
N ALA A 377 6.15 -24.93 1.06
CA ALA A 377 6.27 -25.75 2.26
C ALA A 377 6.70 -27.21 1.98
N ASP A 378 6.45 -27.71 0.77
CA ASP A 378 6.90 -29.04 0.30
C ASP A 378 8.38 -29.07 -0.14
N GLY A 379 9.07 -27.94 -0.09
CA GLY A 379 10.48 -27.80 -0.48
C GLY A 379 10.69 -27.62 -1.99
N SER A 380 9.63 -27.34 -2.77
CA SER A 380 9.73 -26.97 -4.17
C SER A 380 9.81 -25.45 -4.37
N ILE A 381 10.47 -25.02 -5.45
CA ILE A 381 10.61 -23.60 -5.82
C ILE A 381 9.72 -23.30 -7.02
N VAL A 382 9.01 -22.18 -6.97
CA VAL A 382 8.32 -21.55 -8.10
C VAL A 382 9.09 -20.29 -8.48
N ALA A 383 9.39 -20.11 -9.76
CA ALA A 383 10.11 -18.94 -10.27
C ALA A 383 9.35 -18.30 -11.43
N TRP A 384 9.23 -16.98 -11.45
CA TRP A 384 8.48 -16.23 -12.47
C TRP A 384 9.10 -14.86 -12.75
N GLY A 385 8.66 -14.19 -13.82
CA GLY A 385 9.24 -12.96 -14.34
C GLY A 385 10.21 -13.18 -15.50
N ARG A 386 11.21 -12.30 -15.66
CA ARG A 386 12.20 -12.35 -16.74
C ARG A 386 12.99 -13.67 -16.73
N ASN A 387 13.03 -14.35 -17.88
CA ASN A 387 13.70 -15.65 -18.02
C ASN A 387 14.67 -15.76 -19.23
N HIS A 388 15.33 -14.67 -19.63
CA HIS A 388 16.20 -14.70 -20.83
C HIS A 388 17.50 -15.52 -20.66
N GLN A 389 17.89 -15.83 -19.42
CA GLN A 389 19.09 -16.57 -19.07
C GLN A 389 18.79 -17.91 -18.38
N GLY A 390 17.51 -18.32 -18.36
CA GLY A 390 17.06 -19.51 -17.63
C GLY A 390 16.99 -19.34 -16.11
N GLN A 391 16.97 -18.09 -15.60
CA GLN A 391 16.90 -17.83 -14.15
C GLN A 391 15.60 -18.29 -13.48
N CYS A 392 14.52 -18.49 -14.26
CA CYS A 392 13.27 -19.09 -13.79
C CYS A 392 13.18 -20.60 -14.08
N ASP A 393 14.17 -21.19 -14.76
CA ASP A 393 14.19 -22.61 -15.12
C ASP A 393 14.73 -23.44 -13.94
N VAL A 394 13.89 -23.66 -12.93
CA VAL A 394 14.27 -24.39 -11.70
C VAL A 394 14.78 -25.80 -12.04
N PRO A 395 16.03 -26.15 -11.67
CA PRO A 395 16.61 -27.46 -12.00
C PRO A 395 15.91 -28.63 -11.32
N ALA A 396 15.77 -29.75 -12.05
CA ALA A 396 15.28 -30.99 -11.48
C ALA A 396 16.40 -31.77 -10.73
N PRO A 397 16.09 -32.44 -9.61
CA PRO A 397 14.78 -32.50 -8.96
C PRO A 397 14.49 -31.25 -8.13
N ASN A 398 13.28 -30.70 -8.29
CA ASN A 398 12.79 -29.52 -7.58
C ASN A 398 12.18 -29.92 -6.22
N THR A 399 13.02 -30.28 -5.27
CA THR A 399 12.62 -30.79 -3.95
C THR A 399 13.72 -30.53 -2.93
N ASP A 400 13.32 -30.60 -1.65
CA ASP A 400 14.18 -30.51 -0.46
C ASP A 400 14.86 -29.15 -0.26
N PHE A 401 14.34 -28.10 -0.89
CA PHE A 401 14.84 -26.74 -0.66
C PHE A 401 14.30 -26.15 0.65
N VAL A 402 15.15 -25.39 1.34
CA VAL A 402 14.86 -24.73 2.61
C VAL A 402 15.13 -23.22 2.61
N ALA A 403 15.81 -22.71 1.59
CA ALA A 403 15.98 -21.27 1.36
C ALA A 403 16.21 -20.97 -0.13
N VAL A 404 15.86 -19.75 -0.53
CA VAL A 404 16.06 -19.22 -1.89
C VAL A 404 16.73 -17.84 -1.84
N ALA A 405 17.54 -17.52 -2.85
CA ALA A 405 18.09 -16.19 -3.08
C ALA A 405 18.15 -15.90 -4.57
N ALA A 406 17.96 -14.64 -4.95
CA ALA A 406 17.92 -14.20 -6.35
C ALA A 406 18.88 -13.03 -6.58
N GLY A 407 19.83 -13.21 -7.48
CA GLY A 407 20.67 -12.13 -8.00
C GLY A 407 20.06 -11.52 -9.26
N ARG A 408 20.81 -10.73 -10.01
CA ARG A 408 20.26 -10.01 -11.19
C ARG A 408 19.64 -10.94 -12.23
N ASP A 409 20.40 -11.94 -12.65
CA ASP A 409 20.05 -12.88 -13.71
C ASP A 409 20.36 -14.34 -13.32
N HIS A 410 20.48 -14.64 -12.02
CA HIS A 410 20.75 -15.99 -11.50
C HIS A 410 20.00 -16.23 -10.19
N SER A 411 19.81 -17.50 -9.87
CA SER A 411 19.00 -17.97 -8.74
C SER A 411 19.77 -19.02 -7.96
N LEU A 412 19.57 -19.03 -6.64
CA LEU A 412 20.18 -19.97 -5.70
C LEU A 412 19.09 -20.65 -4.87
N GLY A 413 19.27 -21.94 -4.61
CA GLY A 413 18.46 -22.74 -3.69
C GLY A 413 19.34 -23.51 -2.71
N LEU A 414 19.06 -23.39 -1.41
CA LEU A 414 19.71 -24.17 -0.36
C LEU A 414 18.87 -25.41 -0.08
N LYS A 415 19.50 -26.59 -0.09
CA LYS A 415 18.85 -27.84 0.28
C LYS A 415 18.99 -28.15 1.76
N ALA A 416 18.05 -28.95 2.29
CA ALA A 416 18.03 -29.39 3.69
C ALA A 416 19.31 -30.16 4.12
N ASP A 417 20.04 -30.74 3.18
CA ASP A 417 21.34 -31.41 3.43
C ASP A 417 22.54 -30.44 3.48
N GLY A 418 22.30 -29.13 3.34
CA GLY A 418 23.31 -28.08 3.35
C GLY A 418 24.07 -27.94 2.03
N SER A 419 23.59 -28.54 0.93
CA SER A 419 24.10 -28.31 -0.43
C SER A 419 23.34 -27.19 -1.14
N VAL A 420 23.99 -26.55 -2.10
CA VAL A 420 23.45 -25.41 -2.86
C VAL A 420 23.28 -25.79 -4.32
N VAL A 421 22.15 -25.39 -4.91
CA VAL A 421 21.89 -25.44 -6.36
C VAL A 421 21.85 -24.01 -6.87
N ALA A 422 22.57 -23.72 -7.94
CA ALA A 422 22.62 -22.41 -8.57
C ALA A 422 22.35 -22.52 -10.08
N TRP A 423 21.53 -21.64 -10.64
CA TRP A 423 21.13 -21.67 -12.05
C TRP A 423 20.88 -20.26 -12.61
N GLY A 424 20.79 -20.15 -13.94
CA GLY A 424 20.69 -18.89 -14.67
C GLY A 424 22.02 -18.44 -15.30
N TYR A 425 22.21 -17.12 -15.41
CA TYR A 425 23.40 -16.52 -16.03
C TYR A 425 24.68 -16.85 -15.27
N ASN A 426 25.72 -17.30 -15.99
CA ASN A 426 26.95 -17.83 -15.36
C ASN A 426 28.27 -17.32 -15.98
N ALA A 427 28.29 -16.15 -16.64
CA ALA A 427 29.52 -15.69 -17.31
C ALA A 427 30.66 -15.31 -16.34
N HIS A 428 30.34 -15.06 -15.07
CA HIS A 428 31.30 -14.73 -14.01
C HIS A 428 31.49 -15.88 -13.02
N GLY A 429 30.87 -17.04 -13.26
CA GLY A 429 30.93 -18.18 -12.35
C GLY A 429 30.00 -18.08 -11.13
N GLN A 430 29.01 -17.19 -11.14
CA GLN A 430 28.04 -17.02 -10.05
C GLN A 430 27.15 -18.25 -9.80
N CYS A 431 27.05 -19.17 -10.76
CA CYS A 431 26.41 -20.48 -10.59
C CYS A 431 27.40 -21.62 -10.29
N ASN A 432 28.71 -21.35 -10.25
CA ASN A 432 29.74 -22.35 -9.98
C ASN A 432 29.98 -22.52 -8.48
N VAL A 433 29.07 -23.22 -7.80
CA VAL A 433 29.17 -23.47 -6.36
C VAL A 433 30.49 -24.18 -6.00
N PRO A 434 31.33 -23.62 -5.10
CA PRO A 434 32.62 -24.20 -4.75
C PRO A 434 32.52 -25.55 -4.03
N ALA A 435 33.50 -26.43 -4.28
CA ALA A 435 33.65 -27.68 -3.53
C ALA A 435 34.42 -27.45 -2.21
N PRO A 436 34.03 -28.11 -1.10
CA PRO A 436 32.90 -29.02 -0.98
C PRO A 436 31.55 -28.29 -0.83
N ASN A 437 30.55 -28.72 -1.61
CA ASN A 437 29.19 -28.19 -1.59
C ASN A 437 28.36 -28.82 -0.46
N THR A 438 28.66 -28.45 0.79
CA THR A 438 28.04 -29.02 1.99
C THR A 438 28.12 -28.06 3.17
N ASN A 439 27.31 -28.25 4.21
CA ASN A 439 27.30 -27.46 5.45
C ASN A 439 26.94 -25.98 5.27
N PHE A 440 26.27 -25.60 4.18
CA PHE A 440 25.69 -24.26 4.06
C PHE A 440 24.40 -24.16 4.88
N VAL A 441 24.20 -23.01 5.52
CA VAL A 441 23.03 -22.71 6.37
C VAL A 441 22.27 -21.47 5.93
N ALA A 442 22.88 -20.59 5.12
CA ALA A 442 22.24 -19.43 4.52
C ALA A 442 22.87 -19.06 3.18
N LEU A 443 22.12 -18.33 2.36
CA LEU A 443 22.50 -17.85 1.04
C LEU A 443 22.15 -16.37 0.86
N ALA A 444 22.97 -15.66 0.08
CA ALA A 444 22.61 -14.39 -0.51
C ALA A 444 23.19 -14.29 -1.92
N ALA A 445 22.54 -13.48 -2.75
CA ALA A 445 22.94 -13.25 -4.12
C ALA A 445 22.98 -11.73 -4.37
N GLY A 446 24.14 -11.23 -4.81
CA GLY A 446 24.28 -9.87 -5.32
C GLY A 446 24.00 -9.81 -6.81
N GLU A 447 24.48 -8.75 -7.49
CA GLU A 447 24.20 -8.58 -8.92
C GLU A 447 24.79 -9.74 -9.74
N LEU A 448 26.08 -10.02 -9.54
CA LEU A 448 26.87 -11.00 -10.31
C LEU A 448 27.71 -11.92 -9.41
N HIS A 449 27.41 -11.97 -8.11
CA HIS A 449 28.13 -12.77 -7.13
C HIS A 449 27.17 -13.46 -6.15
N SER A 450 27.65 -14.53 -5.53
CA SER A 450 26.89 -15.41 -4.65
C SER A 450 27.66 -15.64 -3.36
N LEU A 451 26.96 -15.71 -2.23
CA LEU A 451 27.51 -15.94 -0.90
C LEU A 451 26.79 -17.10 -0.23
N GLY A 452 27.53 -17.89 0.53
CA GLY A 452 26.98 -18.93 1.40
C GLY A 452 27.61 -18.91 2.79
N LEU A 453 26.76 -18.96 3.82
CA LEU A 453 27.17 -19.06 5.22
C LEU A 453 27.32 -20.53 5.56
N LYS A 454 28.43 -20.91 6.14
CA LYS A 454 28.66 -22.26 6.66
C LYS A 454 28.21 -22.36 8.12
N ALA A 455 27.86 -23.57 8.54
CA ALA A 455 27.48 -23.86 9.93
C ALA A 455 28.58 -23.55 10.97
N ASP A 456 29.84 -23.41 10.55
CA ASP A 456 30.96 -23.00 11.41
C ASP A 456 31.13 -21.47 11.53
N GLY A 457 30.21 -20.69 10.94
CA GLY A 457 30.22 -19.23 10.95
C GLY A 457 31.18 -18.60 9.95
N SER A 458 31.73 -19.37 9.00
CA SER A 458 32.53 -18.85 7.89
C SER A 458 31.67 -18.56 6.64
N ILE A 459 32.06 -17.56 5.85
CA ILE A 459 31.40 -17.20 4.60
C ILE A 459 32.26 -17.66 3.41
N VAL A 460 31.61 -18.25 2.42
CA VAL A 460 32.20 -18.62 1.12
C VAL A 460 31.52 -17.82 0.03
N GLY A 461 32.29 -17.11 -0.78
CA GLY A 461 31.80 -16.35 -1.93
C GLY A 461 32.27 -16.93 -3.28
N TRP A 462 31.46 -16.79 -4.33
CA TRP A 462 31.80 -17.17 -5.70
C TRP A 462 31.11 -16.25 -6.72
N GLY A 463 31.69 -16.13 -7.93
CA GLY A 463 31.20 -15.23 -8.97
C GLY A 463 32.13 -14.05 -9.25
N TYR A 464 31.55 -12.90 -9.61
CA TYR A 464 32.29 -11.66 -9.87
C TYR A 464 32.95 -11.09 -8.60
N ASN A 465 34.16 -10.52 -8.75
CA ASN A 465 34.97 -10.03 -7.62
C ASN A 465 35.87 -8.84 -8.01
N ALA A 466 35.46 -7.98 -8.95
CA ALA A 466 36.33 -6.89 -9.38
C ALA A 466 36.47 -5.78 -8.32
N GLU A 467 35.45 -5.61 -7.48
CA GLU A 467 35.40 -4.60 -6.42
C GLU A 467 35.69 -5.20 -5.04
N GLY A 468 35.97 -6.51 -4.98
CA GLY A 468 36.31 -7.22 -3.75
C GLY A 468 35.10 -7.78 -3.01
N GLU A 469 33.97 -7.99 -3.69
CA GLU A 469 32.71 -8.53 -3.17
C GLU A 469 32.85 -9.93 -2.53
N LEU A 470 33.86 -10.70 -2.93
CA LEU A 470 34.15 -12.02 -2.36
C LEU A 470 35.26 -11.98 -1.28
N ASN A 471 35.86 -10.81 -1.02
CA ASN A 471 37.00 -10.66 -0.11
C ASN A 471 36.53 -10.52 1.35
N VAL A 472 36.02 -11.62 1.92
CA VAL A 472 35.51 -11.65 3.30
C VAL A 472 36.58 -11.15 4.30
N PRO A 473 36.28 -10.12 5.12
CA PRO A 473 37.22 -9.58 6.10
C PRO A 473 37.66 -10.62 7.15
N ALA A 474 38.95 -10.61 7.50
CA ALA A 474 39.47 -11.44 8.57
C ALA A 474 39.08 -10.90 9.97
N PRO A 475 38.77 -11.76 10.95
CA PRO A 475 38.63 -13.22 10.82
C PRO A 475 37.30 -13.61 10.15
N ASN A 476 37.38 -14.58 9.22
CA ASN A 476 36.22 -15.20 8.59
C ASN A 476 35.63 -16.31 9.49
N ALA A 477 35.00 -15.88 10.57
CA ALA A 477 34.40 -16.74 11.60
C ALA A 477 33.25 -15.97 12.30
N ASP A 478 32.47 -16.62 13.15
CA ASP A 478 31.48 -15.98 14.03
C ASP A 478 30.37 -15.18 13.31
N PHE A 479 30.14 -15.44 12.03
CA PHE A 479 29.01 -14.88 11.29
C PHE A 479 27.74 -15.70 11.54
N VAL A 480 26.62 -15.01 11.76
CA VAL A 480 25.29 -15.60 12.03
C VAL A 480 24.26 -15.27 10.95
N ALA A 481 24.51 -14.23 10.14
CA ALA A 481 23.70 -13.89 8.98
C ALA A 481 24.57 -13.24 7.90
N LEU A 482 24.07 -13.25 6.66
CA LEU A 482 24.69 -12.57 5.53
C LEU A 482 23.66 -11.99 4.57
N ALA A 483 24.05 -10.94 3.86
CA ALA A 483 23.29 -10.38 2.76
C ALA A 483 24.24 -9.88 1.66
N ALA A 484 23.68 -9.64 0.49
CA ALA A 484 24.39 -9.07 -0.64
C ALA A 484 23.58 -7.91 -1.21
N GLY A 485 24.24 -6.78 -1.43
CA GLY A 485 23.72 -5.72 -2.27
C GLY A 485 24.13 -5.91 -3.74
N GLY A 486 24.02 -4.87 -4.56
CA GLY A 486 24.43 -4.95 -5.97
C GLY A 486 25.88 -5.40 -6.13
N GLU A 487 26.81 -4.60 -5.59
CA GLU A 487 28.26 -4.80 -5.70
C GLU A 487 28.96 -4.80 -4.33
N HIS A 488 28.23 -5.09 -3.25
CA HIS A 488 28.78 -5.19 -1.90
C HIS A 488 28.14 -6.34 -1.11
N SER A 489 28.81 -6.76 -0.05
CA SER A 489 28.42 -7.91 0.75
C SER A 489 28.47 -7.57 2.24
N LEU A 490 27.57 -8.18 3.01
CA LEU A 490 27.37 -7.92 4.43
C LEU A 490 27.41 -9.21 5.22
N GLY A 491 27.97 -9.16 6.42
CA GLY A 491 27.93 -10.25 7.40
C GLY A 491 27.62 -9.73 8.80
N LEU A 492 26.65 -10.37 9.47
CA LEU A 492 26.29 -10.10 10.85
C LEU A 492 27.09 -11.02 11.75
N LYS A 493 27.79 -10.46 12.73
CA LYS A 493 28.52 -11.23 13.74
C LYS A 493 27.59 -11.57 14.90
N ALA A 494 27.92 -12.66 15.61
CA ALA A 494 27.19 -13.08 16.82
C ALA A 494 27.16 -12.03 17.94
N ASP A 495 28.07 -11.05 17.93
CA ASP A 495 28.12 -9.92 18.87
C ASP A 495 27.20 -8.74 18.47
N GLY A 496 26.40 -8.89 17.41
CA GLY A 496 25.50 -7.86 16.90
C GLY A 496 26.20 -6.77 16.06
N SER A 497 27.48 -6.94 15.73
CA SER A 497 28.20 -6.03 14.83
C SER A 497 28.15 -6.47 13.37
N ILE A 498 28.14 -5.51 12.45
CA ILE A 498 28.12 -5.74 11.00
C ILE A 498 29.54 -5.57 10.42
N ARG A 499 29.90 -6.43 9.46
CA ARG A 499 31.04 -6.27 8.56
C ARG A 499 30.53 -6.12 7.13
N VAL A 500 31.09 -5.18 6.38
CA VAL A 500 30.72 -4.92 4.98
C VAL A 500 31.99 -4.86 4.13
N TRP A 501 31.95 -5.42 2.93
CA TRP A 501 33.06 -5.42 1.95
C TRP A 501 32.55 -5.35 0.51
N GLY A 502 33.41 -4.97 -0.45
CA GLY A 502 33.07 -4.78 -1.86
C GLY A 502 33.19 -3.33 -2.33
N TRP A 503 32.28 -2.89 -3.20
CA TRP A 503 32.27 -1.54 -3.76
C TRP A 503 31.80 -0.48 -2.74
N ASN A 504 32.40 0.72 -2.75
CA ASN A 504 32.20 1.74 -1.70
C ASN A 504 32.01 3.18 -2.17
N PHE A 505 31.61 3.41 -3.41
CA PHE A 505 31.57 4.79 -3.94
C PHE A 505 30.58 5.71 -3.20
N TYR A 506 29.50 5.16 -2.65
CA TYR A 506 28.47 5.91 -1.92
C TYR A 506 28.57 5.73 -0.40
N GLY A 507 29.64 5.13 0.12
CA GLY A 507 29.82 4.90 1.55
C GLY A 507 29.04 3.71 2.12
N GLN A 508 28.55 2.80 1.27
CA GLN A 508 27.81 1.61 1.70
C GLN A 508 28.64 0.62 2.55
N LEU A 509 29.98 0.70 2.54
CA LEU A 509 30.81 -0.08 3.46
C LEU A 509 30.98 0.56 4.85
N ILE A 510 30.51 1.81 5.02
CA ILE A 510 30.73 2.61 6.23
C ILE A 510 29.54 2.42 7.16
N VAL A 511 29.60 1.38 8.00
CA VAL A 511 28.56 1.11 9.01
C VAL A 511 28.48 2.27 10.02
N PRO A 512 27.32 2.93 10.19
CA PRO A 512 27.16 4.00 11.16
C PRO A 512 27.41 3.54 12.59
N ALA A 513 27.94 4.43 13.43
CA ALA A 513 28.10 4.16 14.87
C ALA A 513 26.77 4.44 15.62
N PRO A 514 26.43 3.66 16.66
CA PRO A 514 27.15 2.48 17.14
C PRO A 514 26.92 1.24 16.26
N ASN A 515 27.99 0.50 15.97
CA ASN A 515 27.94 -0.77 15.24
C ASN A 515 27.73 -1.94 16.22
N ALA A 516 26.52 -2.01 16.78
CA ALA A 516 26.12 -3.00 17.77
C ALA A 516 24.59 -3.19 17.75
N ASP A 517 24.14 -4.26 18.41
CA ASP A 517 22.73 -4.57 18.69
C ASP A 517 21.89 -4.88 17.43
N PHE A 518 22.55 -5.19 16.30
CA PHE A 518 21.87 -5.62 15.08
C PHE A 518 21.42 -7.08 15.17
N VAL A 519 20.19 -7.34 14.71
CA VAL A 519 19.58 -8.68 14.66
C VAL A 519 19.29 -9.15 13.24
N ALA A 520 19.21 -8.22 12.28
CA ALA A 520 19.09 -8.54 10.85
C ALA A 520 19.79 -7.47 10.00
N LEU A 521 20.14 -7.84 8.77
CA LEU A 521 20.73 -6.94 7.78
C LEU A 521 20.29 -7.30 6.36
N VAL A 522 20.20 -6.30 5.49
CA VAL A 522 19.93 -6.48 4.06
C VAL A 522 20.74 -5.51 3.22
N GLY A 523 21.13 -5.95 2.02
CA GLY A 523 21.78 -5.11 1.01
C GLY A 523 20.81 -4.77 -0.11
N GLY A 524 20.61 -3.47 -0.36
CA GLY A 524 19.90 -2.99 -1.55
C GLY A 524 20.84 -2.87 -2.75
N GLY A 525 20.43 -2.12 -3.78
CA GLY A 525 21.29 -1.87 -4.95
C GLY A 525 22.63 -1.27 -4.54
N GLU A 526 22.59 -0.08 -3.93
CA GLU A 526 23.77 0.68 -3.48
C GLU A 526 23.64 1.24 -2.05
N HIS A 527 22.75 0.65 -1.25
CA HIS A 527 22.52 1.01 0.15
C HIS A 527 22.39 -0.25 1.00
N SER A 528 22.45 -0.08 2.31
CA SER A 528 22.35 -1.17 3.29
C SER A 528 21.43 -0.77 4.43
N LEU A 529 20.75 -1.77 5.00
CA LEU A 529 19.89 -1.61 6.18
C LEU A 529 20.33 -2.60 7.26
N GLY A 530 20.28 -2.18 8.51
CA GLY A 530 20.41 -3.02 9.70
C GLY A 530 19.23 -2.82 10.62
N LEU A 531 18.59 -3.91 11.03
CA LEU A 531 17.52 -3.91 12.03
C LEU A 531 18.14 -4.16 13.40
N LYS A 532 17.82 -3.31 14.37
CA LYS A 532 18.24 -3.45 15.75
C LYS A 532 17.23 -4.23 16.58
N ALA A 533 17.70 -4.77 17.70
CA ALA A 533 16.88 -5.53 18.65
C ALA A 533 15.73 -4.70 19.26
N ASP A 534 15.84 -3.37 19.26
CA ASP A 534 14.80 -2.44 19.71
C ASP A 534 13.76 -2.09 18.63
N GLY A 535 13.81 -2.77 17.47
CA GLY A 535 12.89 -2.52 16.35
C GLY A 535 13.21 -1.28 15.54
N SER A 536 14.33 -0.59 15.79
CA SER A 536 14.79 0.54 14.97
C SER A 536 15.65 0.09 13.80
N ILE A 537 15.57 0.80 12.68
CA ILE A 537 16.36 0.56 11.47
C ILE A 537 17.47 1.61 11.36
N VAL A 538 18.67 1.16 11.03
CA VAL A 538 19.79 2.00 10.58
C VAL A 538 19.99 1.78 9.10
N ALA A 539 19.93 2.85 8.30
CA ALA A 539 20.14 2.81 6.86
C ALA A 539 21.34 3.67 6.45
N TRP A 540 22.17 3.18 5.51
CA TRP A 540 23.35 3.91 5.03
C TRP A 540 23.71 3.55 3.58
N GLY A 541 24.58 4.36 2.96
CA GLY A 541 24.96 4.24 1.55
C GLY A 541 24.26 5.27 0.66
N TRP A 542 23.95 4.89 -0.57
CA TRP A 542 23.36 5.81 -1.54
C TRP A 542 21.93 6.22 -1.18
N ASN A 543 21.67 7.53 -1.09
CA ASN A 543 20.40 8.07 -0.60
C ASN A 543 19.76 9.12 -1.55
N ARG A 544 19.93 9.00 -2.87
CA ARG A 544 19.40 10.02 -3.81
C ARG A 544 17.87 10.05 -3.87
N PHE A 545 17.21 8.96 -3.50
CA PHE A 545 15.76 8.79 -3.59
C PHE A 545 15.10 8.70 -2.21
N GLY A 546 15.85 8.95 -1.14
CA GLY A 546 15.37 8.82 0.23
C GLY A 546 15.32 7.38 0.74
N GLN A 547 15.98 6.41 0.07
CA GLN A 547 16.02 5.01 0.51
C GLN A 547 16.75 4.78 1.84
N CYS A 548 17.55 5.74 2.31
CA CYS A 548 18.12 5.71 3.66
C CYS A 548 17.34 6.59 4.65
N ASP A 549 16.29 7.28 4.20
CA ASP A 549 15.46 8.15 5.04
C ASP A 549 14.37 7.29 5.72
N VAL A 550 14.76 6.57 6.77
CA VAL A 550 13.87 5.68 7.51
C VAL A 550 12.65 6.46 8.06
N PRO A 551 11.41 5.99 7.83
CA PRO A 551 10.20 6.65 8.30
C PRO A 551 10.13 6.80 9.83
N THR A 552 9.49 7.87 10.29
CA THR A 552 9.20 8.12 11.71
C THR A 552 7.78 7.66 12.07
N PRO A 553 7.55 7.01 13.22
CA PRO A 553 8.53 6.61 14.22
C PRO A 553 9.38 5.41 13.76
N ASN A 554 10.70 5.50 13.95
CA ASN A 554 11.67 4.45 13.66
C ASN A 554 11.73 3.44 14.80
N ALA A 555 10.66 2.66 14.93
CA ALA A 555 10.45 1.66 15.97
C ALA A 555 9.52 0.55 15.43
N ASP A 556 9.45 -0.56 16.18
CA ASP A 556 8.49 -1.65 15.98
C ASP A 556 8.69 -2.47 14.69
N PHE A 557 9.83 -2.28 14.01
CA PHE A 557 10.17 -3.10 12.86
C PHE A 557 10.62 -4.49 13.29
N VAL A 558 10.04 -5.52 12.67
CA VAL A 558 10.37 -6.93 12.91
C VAL A 558 11.08 -7.59 11.74
N ALA A 559 11.01 -6.97 10.55
CA ALA A 559 11.76 -7.41 9.37
C ALA A 559 12.08 -6.24 8.44
N ILE A 560 13.07 -6.43 7.58
CA ILE A 560 13.55 -5.44 6.61
C ILE A 560 13.82 -6.10 5.25
N ALA A 561 13.63 -5.36 4.16
CA ALA A 561 14.03 -5.74 2.81
C ALA A 561 14.49 -4.50 2.03
N ALA A 562 15.33 -4.69 1.01
CA ALA A 562 15.90 -3.59 0.24
C ALA A 562 15.92 -3.92 -1.25
N GLY A 563 15.43 -2.99 -2.08
CA GLY A 563 15.50 -3.06 -3.54
C GLY A 563 16.65 -2.23 -4.08
N SER A 564 16.63 -1.91 -5.38
CA SER A 564 17.68 -1.08 -5.98
C SER A 564 17.74 0.33 -5.37
N ASN A 565 16.56 0.96 -5.25
CA ASN A 565 16.41 2.39 -4.96
C ASN A 565 15.37 2.68 -3.87
N HIS A 566 14.93 1.64 -3.16
CA HIS A 566 13.89 1.69 -2.14
C HIS A 566 14.13 0.63 -1.08
N SER A 567 13.44 0.78 0.04
CA SER A 567 13.55 -0.05 1.21
C SER A 567 12.16 -0.36 1.76
N LEU A 568 12.03 -1.51 2.39
CA LEU A 568 10.83 -2.00 3.04
C LEU A 568 11.16 -2.40 4.48
N GLY A 569 10.20 -2.23 5.37
CA GLY A 569 10.19 -2.78 6.71
C GLY A 569 8.82 -3.39 6.98
N ILE A 570 8.78 -4.46 7.76
CA ILE A 570 7.54 -4.95 8.36
C ILE A 570 7.51 -4.39 9.78
N LYS A 571 6.49 -3.61 10.10
CA LYS A 571 6.15 -3.32 11.50
C LYS A 571 5.33 -4.48 12.03
N GLY A 572 5.77 -5.07 13.13
CA GLY A 572 4.95 -6.03 13.85
C GLY A 572 3.80 -5.27 14.51
N TYR A 573 2.59 -5.81 14.48
CA TYR A 573 1.61 -5.46 15.50
C TYR A 573 2.13 -6.09 16.79
N PRO A 574 2.36 -5.30 17.85
CA PRO A 574 2.71 -5.88 19.13
C PRO A 574 1.47 -6.65 19.59
N CYS A 575 1.61 -7.95 19.83
CA CYS A 575 0.64 -8.76 20.59
C CYS A 575 -0.68 -9.08 19.84
N ALA A 576 -1.07 -10.37 19.80
CA ALA A 576 -2.36 -10.75 19.22
C ALA A 576 -3.53 -10.27 20.08
N GLY A 577 -3.29 -10.02 21.37
CA GLY A 577 -4.26 -9.44 22.28
C GLY A 577 -4.41 -7.93 22.22
N ASP A 578 -3.63 -7.20 21.41
CA ASP A 578 -3.77 -5.75 21.19
C ASP A 578 -4.96 -5.50 20.24
N LEU A 579 -6.13 -5.31 20.83
CA LEU A 579 -7.41 -5.10 20.16
C LEU A 579 -7.67 -3.62 19.87
N ASP A 580 -7.03 -2.68 20.57
CA ASP A 580 -7.21 -1.24 20.36
C ASP A 580 -6.12 -0.56 19.51
N GLY A 581 -5.04 -1.30 19.22
CA GLY A 581 -3.96 -0.92 18.31
C GLY A 581 -2.96 0.07 18.92
N ASP A 582 -2.89 0.17 20.25
CA ASP A 582 -1.96 1.06 20.95
C ASP A 582 -0.56 0.47 21.19
N GLY A 583 -0.42 -0.84 20.97
CA GLY A 583 0.85 -1.55 20.99
C GLY A 583 1.19 -2.24 22.31
N ASP A 584 0.26 -2.33 23.26
CA ASP A 584 0.32 -3.26 24.39
C ASP A 584 -0.95 -4.11 24.53
N THR A 585 -0.87 -5.22 25.27
CA THR A 585 -2.08 -5.96 25.67
C THR A 585 -2.37 -5.67 27.13
N ASP A 586 -3.40 -4.88 27.37
CA ASP A 586 -3.72 -4.33 28.68
C ASP A 586 -5.21 -4.46 29.04
N LEU A 587 -5.66 -3.66 30.01
CA LEU A 587 -7.04 -3.71 30.48
C LEU A 587 -8.06 -3.15 29.47
N ALA A 588 -7.63 -2.31 28.53
CA ALA A 588 -8.44 -1.75 27.46
C ALA A 588 -8.83 -2.85 26.46
N ASP A 589 -7.88 -3.69 26.05
CA ASP A 589 -8.14 -4.83 25.16
C ASP A 589 -9.07 -5.85 25.79
N LEU A 590 -8.84 -6.16 27.08
CA LEU A 590 -9.75 -7.02 27.82
C LEU A 590 -11.17 -6.44 27.82
N GLY A 591 -11.31 -5.12 27.82
CA GLY A 591 -12.57 -4.41 27.70
C GLY A 591 -13.26 -4.62 26.35
N ILE A 592 -12.51 -4.62 25.25
CA ILE A 592 -13.01 -4.89 23.89
C ILE A 592 -13.45 -6.35 23.78
N LEU A 593 -12.60 -7.29 24.19
CA LEU A 593 -12.93 -8.72 24.15
C LEU A 593 -14.16 -9.06 25.00
N LEU A 594 -14.30 -8.45 26.18
CA LEU A 594 -15.48 -8.63 27.04
C LEU A 594 -16.76 -8.02 26.44
N ALA A 595 -16.65 -6.99 25.61
CA ALA A 595 -17.79 -6.38 24.93
C ALA A 595 -18.35 -7.31 23.83
N ASP A 596 -17.47 -8.09 23.21
CA ASP A 596 -17.81 -9.02 22.12
C ASP A 596 -18.07 -10.47 22.59
N PHE A 597 -17.80 -10.78 23.86
CA PHE A 597 -17.94 -12.12 24.43
C PHE A 597 -19.33 -12.74 24.18
N GLY A 598 -19.37 -13.84 23.42
CA GLY A 598 -20.57 -14.54 22.99
C GLY A 598 -21.12 -14.15 21.61
N CYS A 599 -20.37 -13.38 20.81
CA CYS A 599 -20.53 -13.31 19.34
C CYS A 599 -20.31 -14.73 18.75
N PRO A 600 -21.05 -15.20 17.71
CA PRO A 600 -21.95 -14.47 16.84
C PRO A 600 -23.42 -14.59 17.27
N ALA A 601 -24.21 -13.55 17.00
CA ALA A 601 -25.65 -13.70 16.97
C ALA A 601 -26.06 -14.50 15.70
N PRO A 602 -26.94 -15.52 15.78
CA PRO A 602 -27.48 -16.15 14.59
C PRO A 602 -28.21 -15.11 13.72
N GLY A 603 -27.62 -14.76 12.59
CA GLY A 603 -28.20 -13.81 11.62
C GLY A 603 -27.51 -12.44 11.51
N ASN A 604 -26.40 -12.19 12.19
CA ASN A 604 -25.59 -10.97 12.01
C ASN A 604 -24.30 -11.29 11.22
N PRO A 605 -24.01 -10.63 10.08
CA PRO A 605 -22.79 -10.84 9.30
C PRO A 605 -21.61 -9.93 9.70
N ALA A 606 -21.66 -9.28 10.87
CA ALA A 606 -20.58 -8.41 11.33
C ALA A 606 -19.38 -9.25 11.82
N PRO A 607 -18.13 -8.87 11.49
CA PRO A 607 -16.95 -9.47 12.12
C PRO A 607 -16.96 -9.17 13.61
N CYS A 608 -16.64 -10.17 14.44
CA CYS A 608 -16.45 -9.97 15.88
C CYS A 608 -15.00 -9.46 16.05
N GLU A 609 -14.80 -8.26 16.61
CA GLU A 609 -13.45 -7.69 16.74
C GLU A 609 -12.63 -8.46 17.78
N GLY A 610 -13.28 -9.08 18.76
CA GLY A 610 -12.67 -9.95 19.76
C GLY A 610 -12.41 -11.40 19.35
N ASP A 611 -12.71 -11.83 18.11
CA ASP A 611 -12.41 -13.18 17.60
C ASP A 611 -10.92 -13.27 17.21
N LEU A 612 -10.10 -13.70 18.16
CA LEU A 612 -8.64 -13.77 18.06
C LEU A 612 -8.16 -15.06 17.40
N ASP A 613 -8.93 -16.16 17.46
CA ASP A 613 -8.57 -17.43 16.84
C ASP A 613 -9.21 -17.69 15.45
N ASN A 614 -10.07 -16.77 15.01
CA ASN A 614 -10.78 -16.74 13.72
C ASN A 614 -11.71 -17.94 13.51
N ASP A 615 -12.29 -18.50 14.58
CA ASP A 615 -13.27 -19.58 14.47
C ASP A 615 -14.71 -19.10 14.24
N GLY A 616 -14.95 -17.79 14.37
CA GLY A 616 -16.22 -17.13 14.10
C GLY A 616 -17.07 -16.87 15.34
N ASP A 617 -16.57 -17.18 16.54
CA ASP A 617 -17.10 -16.73 17.82
C ASP A 617 -16.09 -15.91 18.62
N THR A 618 -16.59 -15.17 19.62
CA THR A 618 -15.73 -14.59 20.67
C THR A 618 -16.02 -15.34 21.96
N ASP A 619 -15.11 -16.18 22.39
CA ASP A 619 -15.34 -17.13 23.47
C ASP A 619 -14.15 -17.23 24.45
N LEU A 620 -14.11 -18.33 25.21
CA LEU A 620 -13.07 -18.54 26.22
C LEU A 620 -11.68 -18.83 25.60
N ALA A 621 -11.62 -19.27 24.35
CA ALA A 621 -10.39 -19.47 23.60
C ALA A 621 -9.73 -18.12 23.29
N ASP A 622 -10.51 -17.13 22.85
CA ASP A 622 -10.02 -15.76 22.60
C ASP A 622 -9.55 -15.10 23.89
N LEU A 623 -10.32 -15.22 24.97
CA LEU A 623 -9.89 -14.76 26.29
C LEU A 623 -8.58 -15.44 26.73
N GLY A 624 -8.38 -16.70 26.34
CA GLY A 624 -7.15 -17.43 26.56
C GLY A 624 -5.96 -16.87 25.79
N ILE A 625 -6.17 -16.43 24.54
CA ILE A 625 -5.16 -15.77 23.71
C ILE A 625 -4.81 -14.39 24.29
N LEU A 626 -5.82 -13.59 24.61
CA LEU A 626 -5.62 -12.26 25.20
C LEU A 626 -4.91 -12.32 26.56
N LEU A 627 -5.28 -13.27 27.44
CA LEU A 627 -4.61 -13.47 28.73
C LEU A 627 -3.17 -14.00 28.59
N ALA A 628 -2.87 -14.75 27.52
CA ALA A 628 -1.52 -15.21 27.23
C ALA A 628 -0.62 -14.06 26.79
N ASP A 629 -1.21 -13.05 26.14
CA ASP A 629 -0.52 -11.85 25.66
C ASP A 629 -0.56 -10.69 26.68
N PHE A 630 -1.34 -10.78 27.76
CA PHE A 630 -1.49 -9.69 28.75
C PHE A 630 -0.14 -9.22 29.34
N GLY A 631 0.18 -7.94 29.14
CA GLY A 631 1.45 -7.29 29.48
C GLY A 631 2.52 -7.35 28.39
N CYS A 632 2.21 -7.91 27.22
CA CYS A 632 3.01 -7.76 26.02
C CYS A 632 3.05 -6.27 25.61
N GLY A 633 4.22 -5.78 25.16
CA GLY A 633 4.45 -4.36 24.89
C GLY A 633 5.04 -3.54 26.05
N THR A 634 5.07 -4.08 27.29
CA THR A 634 5.60 -3.37 28.50
C THR A 634 7.07 -3.60 28.83
#